data_AF-A0A835JTP9-F1
#
_entry.id   AF-A0A835JTP9-F1
#
_cell.length_a   1.000
_cell.length_b   1.000
_cell.length_c   1.000
_cell.angle_alpha   90.00
_cell.angle_beta   90.00
_cell.angle_gamma   90.00
#
_symmetry.space_group_name_H-M   'P 1'
#
loop_
_entity.id
_entity.type
_entity.pdbx_description
1 polymer ?
#
loop_
_entity_poly.entity_id
_entity_poly.type
_entity_poly.pdbx_seq_one_letter_code
_entity_poly.pdbx_strand_id
1 'polypeptide(L)'
;MNPPSPTPDDFSFLPLEFVPYPPLPAQTTPTPIQTPPAPALALPNSNAAFLSFPIPKKRRRGRPQKNQNSFHLPHFFPPNGAQNKQQQKPVPDISEEIIVINKESTNEALIGLSAGFPADSLTDEEIDARLVANIGGIEQVNYILIRNHIIAKWRENVNVWVTKEMFLDSVPEHCHGLLDSAYNYLVSHGYINFGVSQSIKERFPSEYTKSNVIVVGAGMAGLSAARQLMRLGFKVTVLEGRKRAGGRVYTMRMEGGAANRVSASVDLGGSVLTGTLGNPLGILARQLGCWMHKVRDKCPLYSVGGRPVDLDMDMKVETAFNGLLDKASRLRQLMGDVSVDVSLGAALETFRQVHEDAVNKEEINLFNWHCANLEYANAGLLSKLSLAFWDQDDPYDMGGDHCFLPGGNGRLVQALAENVPILYEKTVHTIRYGSDGVQVIAGSQVFEGDMVLCTVPLGVLKNGSIKFIPELPQRKLDGIKRLGYGLLNKVAMLFPCVFWETDLDTFGHLTDDTSSRGEFFLFYSYATVAGGPILIALVAGEAAHKFESMPPTDAVTKVIQILKGIYEPQGITVPEPVQTVCTRWGSDPFTLGSYSNVAVGASGDDYDILAESVGDGRLFFAGEATNRRYPATMHGAFLSGLREAANMIRYAGTRASRMKVNRTPSKNTHTCASLLADLFREPDIEFGSFSVIFGRKNPDLKSTAILKVTFNEPRKKSQEGSRPDQQHSNELLFQQLQSHFNQQQPVHVYTLLSKQQALELREVRGGDEMRMNYLCEKLGVKLIGRKGLGPTADSLIASIKAERGGHKTPATSLGLRSGMSKLQKVTLKRKLVRRAKIVRSSNKYVPPLKLSMVNVKVSEEIQTTNHAPPEMNSTGCVDNFMYKLTIWFQILFSITPLGARQMSTYFLYRFDISIPVKWRTHTPLQMLLSVSFPGQHNGEAVPLNHHPRSCPQADCGVEKGSSQRRIYEIAQLNRAMMERRCYDVSAGQGEIWF
;
A
#
# COMPACT_ATOMS: atom_id res chain seq x y z
N MET A 1 40.21 9.22 -41.41
CA MET A 1 40.47 10.66 -41.17
C MET A 1 39.61 11.08 -39.98
N ASN A 2 40.09 11.98 -39.12
CA ASN A 2 39.42 12.29 -37.85
C ASN A 2 38.31 13.33 -38.04
N PRO A 3 37.18 13.24 -37.30
CA PRO A 3 36.26 14.36 -37.15
C PRO A 3 36.83 15.40 -36.16
N PRO A 4 36.54 16.70 -36.34
CA PRO A 4 36.94 17.75 -35.39
C PRO A 4 35.95 17.90 -34.24
N SER A 5 36.47 18.29 -33.07
CA SER A 5 35.70 18.75 -31.90
C SER A 5 35.51 20.26 -31.89
N PRO A 6 34.39 20.76 -31.35
CA PRO A 6 34.34 22.07 -30.71
C PRO A 6 34.09 21.97 -29.19
N THR A 7 34.64 22.92 -28.44
CA THR A 7 34.46 23.14 -26.99
C THR A 7 33.27 24.07 -26.69
N PRO A 8 32.75 24.11 -25.45
CA PRO A 8 31.65 25.01 -25.07
C PRO A 8 32.13 26.46 -24.83
N ASP A 9 31.19 27.42 -24.79
CA ASP A 9 30.88 28.23 -23.60
C ASP A 9 29.66 29.16 -23.82
N ASP A 10 29.14 29.70 -22.71
CA ASP A 10 28.21 30.83 -22.53
C ASP A 10 27.04 31.11 -23.51
N PHE A 11 25.81 31.05 -22.98
CA PHE A 11 24.80 32.11 -23.21
C PHE A 11 23.90 32.31 -21.97
N SER A 12 23.55 33.57 -21.70
CA SER A 12 22.89 34.03 -20.47
C SER A 12 21.37 34.22 -20.61
N PHE A 13 20.67 34.26 -19.47
CA PHE A 13 19.22 34.53 -19.40
C PHE A 13 18.86 35.97 -19.75
N LEU A 14 17.83 36.16 -20.58
CA LEU A 14 16.95 37.35 -20.57
C LEU A 14 15.48 36.92 -20.82
N PRO A 15 14.50 37.62 -20.22
CA PRO A 15 13.07 37.33 -20.39
C PRO A 15 12.48 38.00 -21.65
N LEU A 16 11.31 37.54 -22.09
CA LEU A 16 10.51 38.15 -23.16
C LEU A 16 9.08 38.46 -22.69
N GLU A 17 8.56 39.61 -23.11
CA GLU A 17 7.25 40.12 -22.75
C GLU A 17 6.13 39.63 -23.69
N PHE A 18 4.88 39.66 -23.22
CA PHE A 18 3.70 39.31 -24.02
C PHE A 18 3.13 40.52 -24.76
N VAL A 19 2.87 40.38 -26.06
CA VAL A 19 2.19 41.38 -26.90
C VAL A 19 0.85 40.80 -27.41
N PRO A 20 -0.31 41.45 -27.14
CA PRO A 20 -1.61 41.01 -27.65
C PRO A 20 -1.87 41.52 -29.08
N TYR A 21 -2.47 40.67 -29.92
CA TYR A 21 -2.91 41.03 -31.29
C TYR A 21 -4.37 41.51 -31.35
N PRO A 22 -4.74 42.36 -32.34
CA PRO A 22 -6.09 42.92 -32.48
C PRO A 22 -7.09 41.96 -33.17
N PRO A 23 -8.41 42.20 -33.03
CA PRO A 23 -9.46 41.37 -33.63
C PRO A 23 -9.69 41.64 -35.13
N LEU A 24 -10.24 40.63 -35.83
CA LEU A 24 -10.66 40.70 -37.24
C LEU A 24 -12.17 40.96 -37.40
N PRO A 25 -12.63 41.51 -38.54
CA PRO A 25 -14.00 42.01 -38.71
C PRO A 25 -15.04 40.92 -39.04
N ALA A 26 -16.32 41.26 -38.83
CA ALA A 26 -17.46 40.39 -39.10
C ALA A 26 -17.77 40.21 -40.60
N GLN A 27 -18.44 39.12 -40.95
CA GLN A 27 -19.05 38.88 -42.26
C GLN A 27 -20.56 38.62 -42.15
N THR A 28 -21.25 38.66 -43.29
CA THR A 28 -22.68 39.00 -43.43
C THR A 28 -23.64 37.80 -43.42
N THR A 29 -24.87 38.07 -43.00
CA THR A 29 -26.02 37.16 -43.04
C THR A 29 -26.58 36.92 -44.45
N PRO A 30 -27.09 35.71 -44.74
CA PRO A 30 -28.13 35.46 -45.74
C PRO A 30 -29.52 35.32 -45.09
N THR A 31 -30.59 35.65 -45.84
CA THR A 31 -32.00 35.54 -45.42
C THR A 31 -32.61 34.16 -45.71
N PRO A 32 -33.74 33.78 -45.05
CA PRO A 32 -34.24 32.41 -45.05
C PRO A 32 -35.15 32.04 -46.24
N ILE A 33 -35.24 30.74 -46.53
CA ILE A 33 -36.22 30.13 -47.44
C ILE A 33 -37.20 29.28 -46.62
N GLN A 34 -38.49 29.29 -46.98
CA GLN A 34 -39.56 28.55 -46.30
C GLN A 34 -39.97 27.28 -47.06
N THR A 35 -40.40 26.24 -46.32
CA THR A 35 -41.48 25.25 -46.60
C THR A 35 -41.35 24.05 -45.62
N PRO A 36 -42.33 23.13 -45.51
CA PRO A 36 -43.71 23.32 -45.07
C PRO A 36 -44.02 22.48 -43.79
N PRO A 37 -45.21 22.58 -43.14
CA PRO A 37 -45.44 21.99 -41.82
C PRO A 37 -45.84 20.50 -41.83
N ALA A 38 -45.47 19.78 -40.76
CA ALA A 38 -45.97 18.45 -40.42
C ALA A 38 -47.11 18.53 -39.36
N PRO A 39 -48.08 17.60 -39.34
CA PRO A 39 -49.32 17.76 -38.59
C PRO A 39 -49.23 17.36 -37.10
N ALA A 40 -50.05 18.02 -36.27
CA ALA A 40 -50.27 17.61 -34.89
C ALA A 40 -51.32 16.49 -34.79
N LEU A 41 -51.10 15.54 -33.87
CA LEU A 41 -52.12 14.58 -33.42
C LEU A 41 -52.16 14.55 -31.88
N ALA A 42 -53.36 14.34 -31.34
CA ALA A 42 -53.67 14.57 -29.94
C ALA A 42 -53.62 13.31 -29.07
N LEU A 43 -53.45 13.52 -27.76
CA LEU A 43 -53.66 12.53 -26.70
C LEU A 43 -55.14 12.07 -26.63
N PRO A 44 -55.38 10.77 -26.43
CA PRO A 44 -56.61 10.29 -25.80
C PRO A 44 -56.33 9.44 -24.54
N ASN A 45 -57.24 9.53 -23.57
CA ASN A 45 -57.24 8.69 -22.36
C ASN A 45 -57.70 7.25 -22.67
N SER A 46 -57.31 6.25 -21.86
CA SER A 46 -58.16 5.77 -20.75
C SER A 46 -57.89 4.33 -20.26
N ASN A 47 -58.29 4.08 -19.01
CA ASN A 47 -58.80 2.81 -18.44
C ASN A 47 -57.96 1.52 -18.46
N ALA A 48 -57.56 1.10 -17.26
CA ALA A 48 -57.58 -0.31 -16.83
C ALA A 48 -58.12 -0.38 -15.37
N ALA A 49 -58.86 -1.43 -15.02
CA ALA A 49 -59.71 -1.45 -13.81
C ALA A 49 -59.29 -2.46 -12.73
N PHE A 50 -59.90 -2.34 -11.54
CA PHE A 50 -59.72 -3.24 -10.40
C PHE A 50 -60.10 -4.70 -10.70
N LEU A 51 -59.30 -5.63 -10.19
CA LEU A 51 -59.80 -6.90 -9.62
C LEU A 51 -59.03 -7.21 -8.32
N SER A 52 -59.68 -7.87 -7.36
CA SER A 52 -59.13 -8.14 -6.03
C SER A 52 -59.62 -9.48 -5.47
N PHE A 53 -58.74 -10.19 -4.74
CA PHE A 53 -59.02 -11.48 -4.08
C PHE A 53 -58.16 -11.64 -2.79
N PRO A 54 -58.50 -12.53 -1.84
CA PRO A 54 -58.94 -12.03 -0.53
C PRO A 54 -58.05 -12.35 0.69
N ILE A 55 -58.32 -11.63 1.78
CA ILE A 55 -57.69 -11.79 3.11
C ILE A 55 -58.47 -12.81 3.98
N PRO A 56 -57.82 -13.84 4.54
CA PRO A 56 -58.43 -14.72 5.55
C PRO A 56 -58.66 -14.01 6.89
N LYS A 57 -59.85 -14.19 7.50
CA LYS A 57 -60.20 -13.66 8.85
C LYS A 57 -60.66 -14.77 9.80
N LYS A 58 -60.04 -14.84 11.00
CA LYS A 58 -60.59 -15.22 12.33
C LYS A 58 -59.41 -15.32 13.32
N ARG A 59 -59.52 -15.09 14.64
CA ARG A 59 -60.70 -14.83 15.52
C ARG A 59 -60.28 -13.97 16.73
N ARG A 60 -61.18 -13.16 17.30
CA ARG A 60 -60.96 -12.42 18.57
C ARG A 60 -61.57 -13.13 19.78
N ARG A 61 -60.91 -13.01 20.94
CA ARG A 61 -61.43 -12.93 22.32
C ARG A 61 -60.49 -11.95 23.05
N GLY A 62 -60.88 -11.12 24.02
CA GLY A 62 -62.19 -10.79 24.59
C GLY A 62 -61.95 -10.09 25.95
N ARG A 63 -62.42 -8.86 26.16
CA ARG A 63 -62.05 -8.02 27.33
C ARG A 63 -63.27 -7.26 27.90
N PRO A 64 -63.50 -7.27 29.23
CA PRO A 64 -64.35 -6.31 29.92
C PRO A 64 -63.59 -5.06 30.44
N GLN A 65 -64.35 -4.04 30.87
CA GLN A 65 -63.87 -2.76 31.39
C GLN A 65 -63.70 -2.82 32.95
N LYS A 66 -63.43 -1.78 33.76
CA LYS A 66 -63.92 -0.38 33.77
C LYS A 66 -63.11 0.52 34.73
N ASN A 67 -62.96 1.81 34.37
CA ASN A 67 -63.16 3.07 35.13
C ASN A 67 -62.62 3.27 36.58
N GLN A 68 -62.29 4.48 37.06
CA GLN A 68 -61.90 5.79 36.45
C GLN A 68 -61.53 6.81 37.59
N ASN A 69 -60.82 7.90 37.24
CA ASN A 69 -60.83 9.24 37.90
C ASN A 69 -60.25 9.43 39.34
N SER A 70 -59.83 10.61 39.81
CA SER A 70 -59.22 11.83 39.18
C SER A 70 -58.84 12.94 40.21
N PHE A 71 -57.69 13.63 40.02
CA PHE A 71 -57.27 14.95 40.62
C PHE A 71 -57.21 15.07 42.18
N HIS A 72 -56.45 15.96 42.86
CA HIS A 72 -55.85 17.30 42.57
C HIS A 72 -54.48 17.55 43.29
N LEU A 73 -53.83 18.69 42.98
CA LEU A 73 -52.66 19.34 43.65
C LEU A 73 -53.13 20.56 44.53
N PRO A 74 -52.33 21.45 45.19
CA PRO A 74 -50.84 21.65 45.20
C PRO A 74 -50.14 22.04 46.55
N HIS A 75 -48.82 22.34 46.47
CA HIS A 75 -47.96 23.23 47.31
C HIS A 75 -47.68 22.99 48.82
N PHE A 76 -46.39 23.04 49.21
CA PHE A 76 -45.77 24.04 50.11
C PHE A 76 -44.22 23.86 50.19
N PHE A 77 -43.50 24.84 50.77
CA PHE A 77 -42.02 24.92 50.94
C PHE A 77 -41.70 25.65 52.28
N PRO A 78 -40.45 25.60 52.80
CA PRO A 78 -39.82 24.58 53.66
C PRO A 78 -39.85 25.01 55.17
N PRO A 79 -39.07 24.43 56.13
CA PRO A 79 -37.62 24.74 56.28
C PRO A 79 -36.72 23.66 56.94
N ASN A 80 -35.40 23.95 56.97
CA ASN A 80 -34.35 23.51 57.91
C ASN A 80 -34.07 22.01 58.18
N GLY A 81 -32.79 21.63 57.98
CA GLY A 81 -32.26 20.31 58.35
C GLY A 81 -30.75 20.15 58.04
N ALA A 82 -29.90 21.02 58.57
CA ALA A 82 -28.46 21.00 58.26
C ALA A 82 -27.69 19.90 59.01
N GLN A 83 -27.00 19.01 58.29
CA GLN A 83 -25.88 18.23 58.83
C GLN A 83 -24.87 17.85 57.74
N ASN A 84 -23.60 18.20 57.97
CA ASN A 84 -22.51 17.89 57.05
C ASN A 84 -22.21 16.39 56.99
N LYS A 85 -22.25 15.82 55.79
CA LYS A 85 -21.43 14.67 55.42
C LYS A 85 -20.74 14.97 54.10
N GLN A 86 -19.41 15.10 54.15
CA GLN A 86 -18.58 15.10 52.94
C GLN A 86 -18.60 13.69 52.34
N GLN A 87 -19.60 13.43 51.50
CA GLN A 87 -19.45 12.39 50.48
C GLN A 87 -18.57 12.97 49.38
N GLN A 88 -17.32 12.54 49.34
CA GLN A 88 -16.64 12.47 48.05
C GLN A 88 -17.50 11.57 47.16
N LYS A 89 -18.18 12.16 46.16
CA LYS A 89 -18.63 11.37 45.02
C LYS A 89 -17.39 10.68 44.44
N PRO A 90 -17.50 9.44 43.95
CA PRO A 90 -16.57 8.98 42.92
C PRO A 90 -16.57 10.03 41.82
N VAL A 91 -15.40 10.54 41.45
CA VAL A 91 -15.27 11.19 40.15
C VAL A 91 -15.64 10.10 39.13
N PRO A 92 -16.55 10.34 38.17
CA PRO A 92 -16.79 9.39 37.10
C PRO A 92 -15.45 9.05 36.43
N ASP A 93 -15.23 7.80 36.05
CA ASP A 93 -14.01 7.47 35.32
C ASP A 93 -14.17 8.01 33.89
N ILE A 94 -13.66 9.21 33.66
CA ILE A 94 -13.80 9.95 32.40
C ILE A 94 -13.05 9.23 31.25
N SER A 95 -12.25 8.19 31.54
CA SER A 95 -11.69 7.30 30.53
C SER A 95 -12.70 6.30 29.94
N GLU A 96 -13.89 6.16 30.54
CA GLU A 96 -15.01 5.35 30.04
C GLU A 96 -16.10 6.18 29.31
N GLU A 97 -15.82 7.41 28.88
CA GLU A 97 -16.74 8.21 28.05
C GLU A 97 -16.33 8.25 26.58
N ILE A 98 -17.31 8.12 25.66
CA ILE A 98 -17.08 8.31 24.22
C ILE A 98 -17.08 9.81 23.93
N ILE A 99 -15.98 10.32 23.37
CA ILE A 99 -15.81 11.74 23.08
C ILE A 99 -16.67 12.21 21.88
N VAL A 100 -17.04 13.49 21.88
CA VAL A 100 -17.73 14.15 20.77
C VAL A 100 -16.88 15.33 20.31
N ILE A 101 -16.14 15.12 19.22
CA ILE A 101 -15.21 16.13 18.66
C ILE A 101 -15.95 17.12 17.74
N ASN A 102 -16.85 16.61 16.89
CA ASN A 102 -17.62 17.41 15.93
C ASN A 102 -19.09 16.95 15.87
N LYS A 103 -19.89 17.54 14.96
CA LYS A 103 -21.28 17.12 14.67
C LYS A 103 -21.43 16.29 13.40
N GLU A 104 -20.34 16.02 12.69
CA GLU A 104 -20.30 15.40 11.36
C GLU A 104 -19.35 14.19 11.33
N SER A 105 -19.33 13.39 12.39
CA SER A 105 -18.41 12.25 12.53
C SER A 105 -18.57 11.21 11.42
N THR A 106 -19.77 11.10 10.83
CA THR A 106 -20.03 10.31 9.62
C THR A 106 -19.23 10.81 8.40
N ASN A 107 -19.12 12.13 8.20
CA ASN A 107 -18.36 12.70 7.08
C ASN A 107 -16.86 12.47 7.29
N GLU A 108 -16.36 12.65 8.52
CA GLU A 108 -14.96 12.34 8.86
C GLU A 108 -14.64 10.85 8.71
N ALA A 109 -15.57 9.96 9.06
CA ALA A 109 -15.41 8.52 8.85
C ALA A 109 -15.38 8.12 7.36
N LEU A 110 -16.18 8.77 6.50
CA LEU A 110 -16.10 8.57 5.05
C LEU A 110 -14.79 9.10 4.46
N ILE A 111 -14.27 10.22 4.97
CA ILE A 111 -12.95 10.73 4.58
C ILE A 111 -11.83 9.78 5.08
N GLY A 112 -11.95 9.24 6.29
CA GLY A 112 -11.07 8.19 6.82
C GLY A 112 -11.05 6.92 5.95
N LEU A 113 -12.23 6.49 5.49
CA LEU A 113 -12.38 5.38 4.55
C LEU A 113 -11.64 5.64 3.23
N SER A 114 -11.77 6.85 2.67
CA SER A 114 -10.98 7.27 1.50
C SER A 114 -9.46 7.36 1.76
N ALA A 115 -9.02 7.37 3.02
CA ALA A 115 -7.60 7.28 3.38
C ALA A 115 -7.13 5.84 3.68
N GLY A 116 -8.00 4.84 3.49
CA GLY A 116 -7.71 3.42 3.70
C GLY A 116 -8.05 2.88 5.10
N PHE A 117 -8.80 3.64 5.90
CA PHE A 117 -9.14 3.27 7.28
C PHE A 117 -10.62 2.86 7.44
N PRO A 118 -10.94 1.70 8.03
CA PRO A 118 -12.31 1.34 8.37
C PRO A 118 -12.98 2.38 9.28
N ALA A 119 -14.28 2.60 9.08
CA ALA A 119 -15.05 3.64 9.75
C ALA A 119 -15.19 3.42 11.27
N ASP A 120 -15.24 2.17 11.71
CA ASP A 120 -15.57 1.71 13.07
C ASP A 120 -14.51 0.78 13.70
N SER A 121 -13.46 0.45 12.94
CA SER A 121 -12.48 -0.57 13.28
C SER A 121 -11.03 -0.12 12.99
N LEU A 122 -10.08 -0.82 13.62
CA LEU A 122 -8.65 -0.64 13.37
C LEU A 122 -8.21 -1.53 12.21
N THR A 123 -7.28 -1.04 11.41
CA THR A 123 -6.49 -1.85 10.47
C THR A 123 -5.49 -2.74 11.22
N ASP A 124 -5.03 -3.80 10.55
CA ASP A 124 -3.98 -4.69 11.08
C ASP A 124 -2.69 -3.92 11.41
N GLU A 125 -2.34 -2.90 10.61
CA GLU A 125 -1.17 -2.04 10.82
C GLU A 125 -1.30 -1.18 12.10
N GLU A 126 -2.49 -0.67 12.41
CA GLU A 126 -2.76 0.07 13.66
C GLU A 126 -2.73 -0.85 14.90
N ILE A 127 -3.17 -2.11 14.73
CA ILE A 127 -3.10 -3.15 15.78
C ILE A 127 -1.65 -3.56 16.05
N ASP A 128 -0.85 -3.82 15.00
CA ASP A 128 0.57 -4.15 15.11
C ASP A 128 1.42 -2.99 15.64
N ALA A 129 1.03 -1.74 15.34
CA ALA A 129 1.61 -0.53 15.90
C ALA A 129 1.19 -0.29 17.37
N ARG A 130 0.17 -1.00 17.88
CA ARG A 130 -0.35 -0.93 19.27
C ARG A 130 -0.77 0.47 19.68
N LEU A 131 -1.57 1.12 18.83
CA LEU A 131 -1.99 2.51 19.03
C LEU A 131 -3.02 2.70 20.16
N VAL A 132 -3.62 1.60 20.62
CA VAL A 132 -4.48 1.49 21.81
C VAL A 132 -4.00 0.33 22.68
N ALA A 133 -4.23 0.40 24.00
CA ALA A 133 -3.89 -0.65 24.95
C ALA A 133 -4.84 -1.86 24.85
N ASN A 134 -6.13 -1.65 24.55
CA ASN A 134 -7.12 -2.72 24.43
C ASN A 134 -7.99 -2.58 23.17
N ILE A 135 -8.15 -3.69 22.44
CA ILE A 135 -9.04 -3.79 21.27
C ILE A 135 -10.49 -4.02 21.75
N GLY A 136 -11.46 -3.39 21.10
CA GLY A 136 -12.89 -3.57 21.37
C GLY A 136 -13.45 -2.76 22.55
N GLY A 137 -12.79 -1.68 22.96
CA GLY A 137 -13.22 -0.80 24.04
C GLY A 137 -13.39 0.68 23.63
N ILE A 138 -13.76 1.52 24.59
CA ILE A 138 -13.99 2.97 24.38
C ILE A 138 -12.71 3.70 23.94
N GLU A 139 -11.54 3.24 24.40
CA GLU A 139 -10.22 3.68 23.93
C GLU A 139 -10.09 3.59 22.40
N GLN A 140 -10.54 2.47 21.79
CA GLN A 140 -10.53 2.28 20.34
C GLN A 140 -11.50 3.23 19.65
N VAL A 141 -12.70 3.44 20.18
CA VAL A 141 -13.70 4.36 19.60
C VAL A 141 -13.16 5.79 19.61
N ASN A 142 -12.60 6.24 20.74
CA ASN A 142 -12.02 7.58 20.89
C ASN A 142 -10.79 7.77 19.98
N TYR A 143 -9.91 6.76 19.88
CA TYR A 143 -8.80 6.77 18.93
C TYR A 143 -9.28 6.90 17.48
N ILE A 144 -10.29 6.12 17.06
CA ILE A 144 -10.84 6.15 15.69
C ILE A 144 -11.44 7.53 15.36
N LEU A 145 -12.18 8.13 16.30
CA LEU A 145 -12.72 9.48 16.14
C LEU A 145 -11.60 10.52 15.97
N ILE A 146 -10.57 10.48 16.82
CA ILE A 146 -9.41 11.39 16.74
C ILE A 146 -8.65 11.21 15.42
N ARG A 147 -8.37 9.97 15.02
CA ARG A 147 -7.72 9.62 13.75
C ARG A 147 -8.48 10.17 12.56
N ASN A 148 -9.79 9.91 12.49
CA ASN A 148 -10.65 10.36 11.40
C ASN A 148 -10.70 11.90 11.34
N HIS A 149 -10.81 12.58 12.48
CA HIS A 149 -10.79 14.04 12.59
C HIS A 149 -9.47 14.65 12.06
N ILE A 150 -8.31 14.08 12.42
CA ILE A 150 -7.00 14.54 11.94
C ILE A 150 -6.88 14.37 10.42
N ILE A 151 -7.33 13.23 9.88
CA ILE A 151 -7.32 12.97 8.43
C ILE A 151 -8.25 13.95 7.70
N ALA A 152 -9.47 14.16 8.21
CA ALA A 152 -10.43 15.09 7.64
C ALA A 152 -9.87 16.52 7.60
N LYS A 153 -9.32 17.01 8.72
CA LYS A 153 -8.71 18.34 8.84
C LYS A 153 -7.57 18.57 7.84
N TRP A 154 -6.79 17.54 7.51
CA TRP A 154 -5.77 17.63 6.46
C TRP A 154 -6.35 17.53 5.04
N ARG A 155 -7.38 16.71 4.83
CA ARG A 155 -8.03 16.53 3.51
C ARG A 155 -8.83 17.76 3.05
N GLU A 156 -9.33 18.58 3.99
CA GLU A 156 -9.84 19.94 3.73
C GLU A 156 -8.85 20.73 2.88
N ASN A 157 -7.63 20.94 3.40
CA ASN A 157 -6.59 21.71 2.72
C ASN A 157 -5.23 20.99 2.74
N VAL A 158 -5.07 20.07 1.80
CA VAL A 158 -3.85 19.25 1.59
C VAL A 158 -2.58 20.06 1.25
N ASN A 159 -2.69 21.37 1.05
CA ASN A 159 -1.55 22.28 0.87
C ASN A 159 -0.97 22.82 2.19
N VAL A 160 -1.68 22.65 3.32
CA VAL A 160 -1.26 23.09 4.65
C VAL A 160 -0.73 21.89 5.45
N TRP A 161 0.34 22.12 6.20
CA TRP A 161 0.83 21.18 7.20
C TRP A 161 -0.04 21.27 8.47
N VAL A 162 -0.79 20.21 8.79
CA VAL A 162 -1.51 20.14 10.08
C VAL A 162 -0.52 19.80 11.20
N THR A 163 -0.56 20.51 12.33
CA THR A 163 0.23 20.17 13.53
C THR A 163 -0.65 19.54 14.61
N LYS A 164 -0.06 18.89 15.62
CA LYS A 164 -0.82 18.27 16.72
C LYS A 164 -1.58 19.32 17.54
N GLU A 165 -0.97 20.49 17.67
CA GLU A 165 -1.42 21.60 18.51
C GLU A 165 -2.78 22.15 18.04
N MET A 166 -3.09 22.01 16.74
CA MET A 166 -4.38 22.40 16.14
C MET A 166 -5.58 21.58 16.65
N PHE A 167 -5.34 20.50 17.39
CA PHE A 167 -6.38 19.58 17.89
C PHE A 167 -6.50 19.58 19.42
N LEU A 168 -5.68 20.36 20.15
CA LEU A 168 -5.70 20.37 21.62
C LEU A 168 -6.99 20.96 22.19
N ASP A 169 -7.62 21.89 21.47
CA ASP A 169 -8.88 22.53 21.86
C ASP A 169 -10.12 21.69 21.49
N SER A 170 -10.00 20.75 20.52
CA SER A 170 -11.11 19.89 20.07
C SER A 170 -11.07 18.47 20.67
N VAL A 171 -9.90 18.01 21.13
CA VAL A 171 -9.74 16.71 21.79
C VAL A 171 -9.58 16.92 23.31
N PRO A 172 -10.43 16.30 24.17
CA PRO A 172 -10.32 16.43 25.62
C PRO A 172 -8.94 16.02 26.18
N GLU A 173 -8.48 16.70 27.24
CA GLU A 173 -7.15 16.50 27.84
C GLU A 173 -6.84 15.03 28.19
N HIS A 174 -7.83 14.29 28.71
CA HIS A 174 -7.67 12.87 29.06
C HIS A 174 -7.40 11.97 27.82
N CYS A 175 -7.77 12.43 26.62
CA CYS A 175 -7.52 11.77 25.34
C CYS A 175 -6.26 12.29 24.62
N HIS A 176 -5.48 13.23 25.19
CA HIS A 176 -4.28 13.77 24.53
C HIS A 176 -3.22 12.70 24.23
N GLY A 177 -3.16 11.61 25.01
CA GLY A 177 -2.31 10.45 24.71
C GLY A 177 -2.73 9.69 23.44
N LEU A 178 -4.03 9.62 23.14
CA LEU A 178 -4.55 9.04 21.89
C LEU A 178 -4.32 9.98 20.70
N LEU A 179 -4.42 11.30 20.91
CA LEU A 179 -4.02 12.32 19.93
C LEU A 179 -2.53 12.23 19.59
N ASP A 180 -1.66 12.08 20.58
CA ASP A 180 -0.23 11.81 20.35
C ASP A 180 -0.02 10.53 19.54
N SER A 181 -0.66 9.40 19.91
CA SER A 181 -0.54 8.15 19.15
C SER A 181 -1.03 8.27 17.71
N ALA A 182 -2.23 8.82 17.50
CA ALA A 182 -2.85 8.99 16.18
C ALA A 182 -2.04 9.94 15.28
N TYR A 183 -1.69 11.13 15.76
CA TYR A 183 -0.91 12.09 14.98
C TYR A 183 0.47 11.55 14.61
N ASN A 184 1.20 10.95 15.56
CA ASN A 184 2.52 10.38 15.28
C ASN A 184 2.45 9.19 14.31
N TYR A 185 1.41 8.34 14.41
CA TYR A 185 1.18 7.25 13.45
C TYR A 185 0.91 7.80 12.03
N LEU A 186 -0.08 8.68 11.88
CA LEU A 186 -0.49 9.25 10.60
C LEU A 186 0.63 10.02 9.90
N VAL A 187 1.43 10.79 10.66
CA VAL A 187 2.62 11.49 10.13
C VAL A 187 3.71 10.52 9.72
N SER A 188 4.04 9.50 10.54
CA SER A 188 5.17 8.59 10.26
C SER A 188 4.89 7.63 9.10
N HIS A 189 3.64 7.16 8.97
CA HIS A 189 3.21 6.26 7.88
C HIS A 189 2.82 7.03 6.62
N GLY A 190 2.62 8.35 6.72
CA GLY A 190 2.37 9.20 5.56
C GLY A 190 0.93 9.22 5.09
N TYR A 191 -0.03 9.06 5.99
CA TYR A 191 -1.45 9.27 5.70
C TYR A 191 -1.84 10.76 5.69
N ILE A 192 -1.07 11.59 6.39
CA ILE A 192 -1.18 13.06 6.39
C ILE A 192 0.18 13.72 6.16
N ASN A 193 0.18 15.01 5.82
CA ASN A 193 1.37 15.84 5.68
C ASN A 193 2.42 15.27 4.69
N PHE A 194 1.95 14.60 3.63
CA PHE A 194 2.80 14.01 2.58
C PHE A 194 2.67 14.75 1.23
N GLY A 195 3.71 14.63 0.40
CA GLY A 195 3.68 15.06 -0.99
C GLY A 195 4.66 16.19 -1.33
N VAL A 196 4.12 17.24 -1.98
CA VAL A 196 4.89 18.23 -2.76
C VAL A 196 4.48 19.69 -2.56
N SER A 197 3.50 19.99 -1.69
CA SER A 197 3.16 21.39 -1.38
C SER A 197 4.30 22.12 -0.67
N GLN A 198 4.32 23.46 -0.75
CA GLN A 198 5.38 24.28 -0.18
C GLN A 198 5.53 24.09 1.34
N SER A 199 4.42 24.06 2.08
CA SER A 199 4.44 23.86 3.54
C SER A 199 4.92 22.47 3.98
N ILE A 200 4.99 21.51 3.06
CA ILE A 200 5.58 20.18 3.28
C ILE A 200 7.06 20.18 2.91
N LYS A 201 7.48 20.92 1.87
CA LYS A 201 8.89 21.14 1.53
C LYS A 201 9.64 21.85 2.66
N GLU A 202 9.02 22.85 3.29
CA GLU A 202 9.59 23.63 4.41
C GLU A 202 9.78 22.82 5.71
N ARG A 203 9.36 21.55 5.73
CA ARG A 203 9.47 20.64 6.89
C ARG A 203 10.56 19.58 6.70
N PHE A 204 11.36 19.64 5.64
CA PHE A 204 12.61 18.89 5.57
C PHE A 204 13.62 19.44 6.60
N PRO A 205 14.23 18.61 7.45
CA PRO A 205 15.22 19.06 8.42
C PRO A 205 16.51 19.50 7.72
N SER A 206 17.12 20.59 8.21
CA SER A 206 18.40 21.12 7.70
C SER A 206 19.59 20.21 7.98
N GLU A 207 19.49 19.33 8.99
CA GLU A 207 20.51 18.35 9.36
C GLU A 207 19.94 16.93 9.44
N TYR A 208 20.69 15.95 8.96
CA TYR A 208 20.31 14.54 9.03
C TYR A 208 20.64 13.97 10.42
N THR A 209 19.61 13.58 11.17
CA THR A 209 19.72 13.09 12.56
C THR A 209 19.58 11.57 12.68
N LYS A 210 19.40 10.85 11.56
CA LYS A 210 19.26 9.39 11.48
C LYS A 210 20.30 8.78 10.54
N SER A 211 20.26 7.46 10.47
CA SER A 211 21.05 6.59 9.59
C SER A 211 21.10 6.98 8.11
N ASN A 212 22.11 6.45 7.41
CA ASN A 212 22.26 6.56 5.96
C ASN A 212 21.39 5.51 5.24
N VAL A 213 20.61 5.93 4.23
CA VAL A 213 19.76 5.05 3.42
C VAL A 213 20.07 5.17 1.94
N ILE A 214 20.28 4.04 1.29
CA ILE A 214 20.38 3.95 -0.18
C ILE A 214 19.02 3.49 -0.72
N VAL A 215 18.50 4.15 -1.75
CA VAL A 215 17.29 3.73 -2.47
C VAL A 215 17.70 3.32 -3.89
N VAL A 216 17.28 2.15 -4.36
CA VAL A 216 17.62 1.62 -5.70
C VAL A 216 16.39 1.72 -6.60
N GLY A 217 16.40 2.74 -7.47
CA GLY A 217 15.31 3.15 -8.35
C GLY A 217 14.71 4.51 -7.95
N ALA A 218 14.54 5.41 -8.92
CA ALA A 218 13.85 6.70 -8.79
C ALA A 218 12.45 6.66 -9.43
N GLY A 219 11.78 5.50 -9.38
CA GLY A 219 10.36 5.37 -9.69
C GLY A 219 9.46 5.87 -8.55
N MET A 220 8.14 5.84 -8.72
CA MET A 220 7.17 6.39 -7.74
C MET A 220 7.40 5.90 -6.30
N ALA A 221 7.70 4.61 -6.11
CA ALA A 221 8.00 4.03 -4.81
C ALA A 221 9.32 4.55 -4.20
N GLY A 222 10.39 4.62 -5.00
CA GLY A 222 11.68 5.12 -4.53
C GLY A 222 11.64 6.62 -4.22
N LEU A 223 10.92 7.41 -5.02
CA LEU A 223 10.73 8.85 -4.78
C LEU A 223 9.86 9.13 -3.54
N SER A 224 8.74 8.42 -3.36
CA SER A 224 7.89 8.60 -2.18
C SER A 224 8.62 8.20 -0.89
N ALA A 225 9.33 7.06 -0.92
CA ALA A 225 10.18 6.63 0.17
C ALA A 225 11.30 7.63 0.48
N ALA A 226 12.03 8.10 -0.53
CA ALA A 226 13.13 9.05 -0.35
C ALA A 226 12.67 10.35 0.31
N ARG A 227 11.55 10.93 -0.14
CA ARG A 227 10.96 12.12 0.49
C ARG A 227 10.56 11.84 1.94
N GLN A 228 9.88 10.73 2.22
CA GLN A 228 9.48 10.40 3.59
C GLN A 228 10.67 10.17 4.51
N LEU A 229 11.69 9.45 4.06
CA LEU A 229 12.93 9.21 4.81
C LEU A 229 13.68 10.52 5.10
N MET A 230 13.80 11.42 4.13
CA MET A 230 14.38 12.76 4.34
C MET A 230 13.58 13.57 5.37
N ARG A 231 12.24 13.60 5.27
CA ARG A 231 11.34 14.26 6.22
C ARG A 231 11.44 13.66 7.64
N LEU A 232 11.73 12.36 7.74
CA LEU A 232 11.98 11.64 8.99
C LEU A 232 13.44 11.76 9.51
N GLY A 233 14.29 12.54 8.82
CA GLY A 233 15.65 12.89 9.24
C GLY A 233 16.77 11.95 8.79
N PHE A 234 16.49 11.02 7.87
CA PHE A 234 17.50 10.13 7.28
C PHE A 234 18.29 10.83 6.18
N LYS A 235 19.60 10.56 6.12
CA LYS A 235 20.42 10.92 4.96
C LYS A 235 20.14 9.92 3.85
N VAL A 236 19.53 10.36 2.76
CA VAL A 236 19.16 9.50 1.62
C VAL A 236 20.13 9.69 0.46
N THR A 237 20.34 8.63 -0.34
CA THR A 237 20.87 8.72 -1.71
C THR A 237 20.10 7.74 -2.59
N VAL A 238 19.58 8.23 -3.72
CA VAL A 238 18.85 7.39 -4.70
C VAL A 238 19.78 7.05 -5.86
N LEU A 239 19.86 5.78 -6.23
CA LEU A 239 20.59 5.29 -7.40
C LEU A 239 19.59 4.91 -8.49
N GLU A 240 19.62 5.57 -9.64
CA GLU A 240 18.74 5.31 -10.78
C GLU A 240 19.58 4.86 -11.98
N GLY A 241 19.20 3.75 -12.62
CA GLY A 241 19.94 3.19 -13.75
C GLY A 241 19.76 4.00 -15.04
N ARG A 242 18.63 4.70 -15.18
CA ARG A 242 18.31 5.57 -16.32
C ARG A 242 18.90 6.97 -16.15
N LYS A 243 18.91 7.74 -17.25
CA LYS A 243 19.16 9.19 -17.28
C LYS A 243 17.95 10.06 -16.85
N ARG A 244 16.94 9.47 -16.20
CA ARG A 244 15.70 10.16 -15.77
C ARG A 244 15.02 9.44 -14.60
N ALA A 245 14.26 10.19 -13.80
CA ALA A 245 13.37 9.64 -12.78
C ALA A 245 12.07 9.05 -13.39
N GLY A 246 11.19 8.55 -12.52
CA GLY A 246 9.84 8.06 -12.82
C GLY A 246 9.76 6.59 -13.22
N GLY A 247 10.82 6.04 -13.83
CA GLY A 247 10.85 4.65 -14.27
C GLY A 247 9.73 4.34 -15.26
N ARG A 248 8.72 3.56 -14.81
CA ARG A 248 7.49 3.21 -15.56
C ARG A 248 6.43 4.31 -15.60
N VAL A 249 6.59 5.39 -14.83
CA VAL A 249 5.89 6.65 -15.09
C VAL A 249 6.80 7.47 -16.01
N TYR A 250 6.37 7.66 -17.26
CA TYR A 250 7.17 8.33 -18.28
C TYR A 250 6.28 9.12 -19.23
N THR A 251 6.31 10.44 -19.07
CA THR A 251 5.84 11.38 -20.08
C THR A 251 7.00 11.78 -20.98
N MET A 252 6.75 11.90 -22.27
CA MET A 252 7.69 12.42 -23.26
C MET A 252 7.06 13.65 -23.94
N ARG A 253 7.88 14.68 -24.20
CA ARG A 253 7.49 15.78 -25.08
C ARG A 253 7.70 15.33 -26.54
N MET A 254 6.67 15.43 -27.36
CA MET A 254 6.71 15.21 -28.81
C MET A 254 6.61 16.56 -29.51
N GLU A 255 7.46 16.82 -30.50
CA GLU A 255 7.58 18.12 -31.16
C GLU A 255 7.89 17.97 -32.66
N GLY A 256 7.35 18.86 -33.49
CA GLY A 256 7.71 18.94 -34.90
C GLY A 256 6.74 19.75 -35.76
N GLY A 257 6.71 19.39 -37.05
CA GLY A 257 5.97 20.12 -38.09
C GLY A 257 6.76 21.32 -38.61
N ALA A 258 6.16 22.10 -39.52
CA ALA A 258 6.81 23.27 -40.09
C ALA A 258 7.21 24.27 -38.99
N ALA A 259 8.52 24.48 -38.82
CA ALA A 259 9.13 25.29 -37.76
C ALA A 259 8.71 24.90 -36.31
N ASN A 260 8.61 23.60 -36.02
CA ASN A 260 8.30 23.03 -34.69
C ASN A 260 7.01 23.56 -34.04
N ARG A 261 6.04 24.00 -34.84
CA ARG A 261 4.80 24.64 -34.38
C ARG A 261 3.82 23.71 -33.67
N VAL A 262 4.03 22.39 -33.71
CA VAL A 262 3.21 21.41 -32.99
C VAL A 262 4.07 20.73 -31.92
N SER A 263 3.67 20.86 -30.65
CA SER A 263 4.43 20.35 -29.50
C SER A 263 3.46 19.94 -28.37
N ALA A 264 3.56 18.69 -27.90
CA ALA A 264 2.58 18.05 -27.02
C ALA A 264 3.24 17.06 -26.03
N SER A 265 2.57 16.74 -24.92
CA SER A 265 3.07 15.80 -23.90
C SER A 265 2.29 14.49 -23.89
N VAL A 266 2.96 13.34 -24.04
CA VAL A 266 2.34 12.00 -24.09
C VAL A 266 2.89 11.07 -23.01
N ASP A 267 2.03 10.27 -22.37
CA ASP A 267 2.46 9.23 -21.42
C ASP A 267 2.74 7.90 -22.14
N LEU A 268 4.01 7.54 -22.24
CA LEU A 268 4.48 6.26 -22.76
C LEU A 268 4.43 5.14 -21.70
N GLY A 269 4.36 5.52 -20.42
CA GLY A 269 4.18 4.64 -19.27
C GLY A 269 2.76 4.63 -18.72
N GLY A 270 2.61 4.68 -17.40
CA GLY A 270 1.31 4.85 -16.73
C GLY A 270 0.60 6.16 -17.15
N SER A 271 -0.62 6.03 -17.69
CA SER A 271 -1.45 7.15 -18.19
C SER A 271 -2.55 7.58 -17.23
N VAL A 272 -3.26 6.62 -16.60
CA VAL A 272 -4.52 6.87 -15.90
C VAL A 272 -4.29 6.93 -14.39
N LEU A 273 -4.84 7.94 -13.73
CA LEU A 273 -5.10 7.93 -12.30
C LEU A 273 -6.42 7.19 -12.09
N THR A 274 -6.34 5.91 -11.72
CA THR A 274 -7.52 5.11 -11.35
C THR A 274 -8.02 5.57 -9.98
N GLY A 275 -9.24 6.08 -9.94
CA GLY A 275 -9.83 6.69 -8.76
C GLY A 275 -9.27 8.06 -8.40
N THR A 276 -10.09 8.86 -7.73
CA THR A 276 -9.74 10.25 -7.34
C THR A 276 -10.09 10.61 -5.90
N LEU A 277 -10.98 9.87 -5.21
CA LEU A 277 -11.31 10.13 -3.81
C LEU A 277 -10.23 9.59 -2.86
N GLY A 278 -9.82 8.32 -3.07
CA GLY A 278 -8.81 7.68 -2.23
C GLY A 278 -7.38 7.77 -2.76
N ASN A 279 -7.21 7.88 -4.08
CA ASN A 279 -5.92 7.80 -4.73
C ASN A 279 -4.97 8.96 -4.30
N PRO A 280 -3.82 8.68 -3.66
CA PRO A 280 -2.89 9.71 -3.18
C PRO A 280 -2.29 10.57 -4.30
N LEU A 281 -2.30 10.11 -5.56
CA LEU A 281 -1.84 10.90 -6.69
C LEU A 281 -2.83 12.03 -7.06
N GLY A 282 -4.11 11.87 -6.75
CA GLY A 282 -5.09 12.97 -6.80
C GLY A 282 -4.81 14.06 -5.78
N ILE A 283 -4.24 13.70 -4.62
CA ILE A 283 -3.74 14.69 -3.65
C ILE A 283 -2.52 15.43 -4.20
N LEU A 284 -1.57 14.73 -4.84
CA LEU A 284 -0.42 15.39 -5.49
C LEU A 284 -0.87 16.33 -6.62
N ALA A 285 -1.87 15.95 -7.42
CA ALA A 285 -2.47 16.82 -8.44
C ALA A 285 -3.08 18.09 -7.82
N ARG A 286 -3.89 17.95 -6.74
CA ARG A 286 -4.41 19.09 -5.94
C ARG A 286 -3.30 19.97 -5.37
N GLN A 287 -2.21 19.39 -4.89
CA GLN A 287 -1.05 20.13 -4.34
C GLN A 287 -0.27 20.89 -5.42
N LEU A 288 -0.32 20.44 -6.67
CA LEU A 288 0.31 21.10 -7.82
C LEU A 288 -0.63 22.04 -8.58
N GLY A 289 -1.83 22.32 -8.04
CA GLY A 289 -2.85 23.12 -8.72
C GLY A 289 -3.29 22.55 -10.07
N CYS A 290 -3.06 21.25 -10.31
CA CYS A 290 -3.37 20.60 -11.57
C CYS A 290 -4.84 20.15 -11.56
N TRP A 291 -5.63 20.67 -12.51
CA TRP A 291 -6.92 20.06 -12.82
C TRP A 291 -6.71 18.64 -13.37
N MET A 292 -7.71 17.78 -13.21
CA MET A 292 -7.70 16.40 -13.69
C MET A 292 -8.85 16.23 -14.69
N HIS A 293 -8.58 15.60 -15.82
CA HIS A 293 -9.58 15.37 -16.87
C HIS A 293 -10.19 13.98 -16.67
N LYS A 294 -11.48 13.90 -16.30
CA LYS A 294 -12.23 12.64 -16.25
C LYS A 294 -12.17 11.99 -17.64
N VAL A 295 -11.74 10.73 -17.69
CA VAL A 295 -11.87 9.90 -18.89
C VAL A 295 -13.37 9.67 -19.14
N ARG A 296 -13.86 10.14 -20.28
CA ARG A 296 -15.29 10.04 -20.66
C ARG A 296 -15.69 8.61 -20.96
N ASP A 297 -16.90 8.25 -20.56
CA ASP A 297 -17.49 6.91 -20.74
C ASP A 297 -17.89 6.57 -22.21
N LYS A 298 -17.75 7.53 -23.16
CA LYS A 298 -17.98 7.31 -24.60
C LYS A 298 -16.73 6.70 -25.25
N CYS A 299 -16.77 5.40 -25.52
CA CYS A 299 -15.81 4.68 -26.34
C CYS A 299 -16.56 3.97 -27.48
N PRO A 300 -16.54 4.46 -28.74
CA PRO A 300 -17.12 3.76 -29.87
C PRO A 300 -16.20 2.64 -30.34
N LEU A 301 -16.78 1.52 -30.78
CA LEU A 301 -16.06 0.44 -31.44
C LEU A 301 -16.22 0.53 -32.95
N TYR A 302 -15.14 0.28 -33.69
CA TYR A 302 -15.11 0.21 -35.14
C TYR A 302 -14.80 -1.22 -35.59
N SER A 303 -15.63 -1.73 -36.51
CA SER A 303 -15.43 -3.01 -37.19
C SER A 303 -14.10 -3.06 -37.98
N VAL A 304 -13.68 -4.26 -38.39
CA VAL A 304 -12.46 -4.49 -39.21
C VAL A 304 -12.47 -3.68 -40.53
N GLY A 305 -13.67 -3.32 -41.02
CA GLY A 305 -13.87 -2.47 -42.19
C GLY A 305 -14.05 -0.98 -41.87
N GLY A 306 -13.64 -0.52 -40.68
CA GLY A 306 -13.68 0.89 -40.25
C GLY A 306 -15.06 1.48 -39.96
N ARG A 307 -16.16 0.77 -40.24
CA ARG A 307 -17.52 1.22 -39.89
C ARG A 307 -17.76 1.09 -38.39
N PRO A 308 -18.52 2.00 -37.75
CA PRO A 308 -19.01 1.82 -36.39
C PRO A 308 -19.74 0.49 -36.21
N VAL A 309 -19.57 -0.13 -35.03
CA VAL A 309 -20.33 -1.30 -34.59
C VAL A 309 -21.75 -0.89 -34.19
N ASP A 310 -22.71 -1.80 -34.36
CA ASP A 310 -24.08 -1.62 -33.87
C ASP A 310 -24.16 -1.65 -32.33
N LEU A 311 -24.86 -0.67 -31.73
CA LEU A 311 -24.89 -0.47 -30.28
C LEU A 311 -25.66 -1.57 -29.53
N ASP A 312 -26.70 -2.15 -30.13
CA ASP A 312 -27.43 -3.25 -29.51
C ASP A 312 -26.61 -4.55 -29.57
N MET A 313 -25.81 -4.75 -30.63
CA MET A 313 -24.83 -5.84 -30.71
C MET A 313 -23.68 -5.68 -29.70
N ASP A 314 -23.11 -4.49 -29.59
CA ASP A 314 -22.04 -4.17 -28.61
C ASP A 314 -22.53 -4.47 -27.18
N MET A 315 -23.65 -3.86 -26.77
CA MET A 315 -24.27 -4.11 -25.46
C MET A 315 -24.65 -5.57 -25.22
N LYS A 316 -25.07 -6.31 -26.27
CA LYS A 316 -25.35 -7.77 -26.17
C LYS A 316 -24.08 -8.56 -25.86
N VAL A 317 -22.98 -8.30 -26.58
CA VAL A 317 -21.72 -9.03 -26.39
C VAL A 317 -21.03 -8.65 -25.09
N GLU A 318 -21.06 -7.37 -24.70
CA GLU A 318 -20.61 -6.90 -23.39
C GLU A 318 -21.36 -7.62 -22.26
N THR A 319 -22.70 -7.67 -22.34
CA THR A 319 -23.55 -8.37 -21.35
C THR A 319 -23.22 -9.86 -21.30
N ALA A 320 -22.98 -10.50 -22.44
CA ALA A 320 -22.58 -11.91 -22.51
C ALA A 320 -21.19 -12.14 -21.89
N PHE A 321 -20.21 -11.28 -22.17
CA PHE A 321 -18.85 -11.34 -21.64
C PHE A 321 -18.83 -11.20 -20.11
N ASN A 322 -19.53 -10.19 -19.58
CA ASN A 322 -19.68 -10.01 -18.13
C ASN A 322 -20.40 -11.20 -17.49
N GLY A 323 -21.43 -11.75 -18.16
CA GLY A 323 -22.09 -12.99 -17.76
C GLY A 323 -21.20 -14.25 -17.81
N LEU A 324 -20.06 -14.22 -18.50
CA LEU A 324 -19.05 -15.30 -18.49
C LEU A 324 -18.04 -15.10 -17.35
N LEU A 325 -17.66 -13.87 -17.01
CA LEU A 325 -16.88 -13.55 -15.81
C LEU A 325 -17.64 -13.93 -14.52
N ASP A 326 -18.95 -13.64 -14.45
CA ASP A 326 -19.82 -14.07 -13.34
C ASP A 326 -19.85 -15.61 -13.20
N LYS A 327 -19.85 -16.35 -14.32
CA LYS A 327 -19.77 -17.82 -14.33
C LYS A 327 -18.39 -18.32 -13.88
N ALA A 328 -17.31 -17.67 -14.29
CA ALA A 328 -15.95 -17.97 -13.85
C ALA A 328 -15.78 -17.73 -12.33
N SER A 329 -16.33 -16.64 -11.81
CA SER A 329 -16.35 -16.31 -10.38
C SER A 329 -17.12 -17.35 -9.55
N ARG A 330 -18.22 -17.92 -10.08
CA ARG A 330 -18.93 -19.07 -9.47
C ARG A 330 -18.15 -20.37 -9.61
N LEU A 331 -17.45 -20.59 -10.72
CA LEU A 331 -16.66 -21.81 -10.95
C LEU A 331 -15.53 -21.95 -9.94
N ARG A 332 -14.74 -20.90 -9.67
CA ARG A 332 -13.69 -20.97 -8.63
C ARG A 332 -14.25 -21.32 -7.25
N GLN A 333 -15.45 -20.81 -6.90
CA GLN A 333 -16.11 -21.13 -5.62
C GLN A 333 -16.53 -22.61 -5.54
N LEU A 334 -16.91 -23.22 -6.66
CA LEU A 334 -17.24 -24.66 -6.74
C LEU A 334 -15.99 -25.55 -6.80
N MET A 335 -14.89 -25.07 -7.36
CA MET A 335 -13.62 -25.81 -7.47
C MET A 335 -12.75 -25.75 -6.21
N GLY A 336 -12.93 -24.72 -5.37
CA GLY A 336 -12.09 -24.50 -4.19
C GLY A 336 -10.61 -24.40 -4.56
N ASP A 337 -9.75 -25.06 -3.79
CA ASP A 337 -8.28 -25.05 -3.96
C ASP A 337 -7.82 -25.45 -5.37
N VAL A 338 -8.59 -26.27 -6.09
CA VAL A 338 -8.27 -26.72 -7.47
C VAL A 338 -8.31 -25.55 -8.48
N SER A 339 -9.00 -24.44 -8.15
CA SER A 339 -9.04 -23.26 -9.02
C SER A 339 -7.70 -22.51 -9.13
N VAL A 340 -6.74 -22.77 -8.24
CA VAL A 340 -5.41 -22.13 -8.22
C VAL A 340 -4.53 -22.59 -9.39
N ASP A 341 -4.74 -23.82 -9.87
CA ASP A 341 -4.03 -24.43 -11.01
C ASP A 341 -4.72 -24.19 -12.37
N VAL A 342 -5.85 -23.47 -12.39
CA VAL A 342 -6.64 -23.19 -13.60
C VAL A 342 -6.49 -21.73 -14.03
N SER A 343 -6.39 -21.49 -15.34
CA SER A 343 -6.36 -20.14 -15.88
C SER A 343 -7.74 -19.58 -16.21
N LEU A 344 -7.89 -18.26 -16.07
CA LEU A 344 -9.13 -17.54 -16.42
C LEU A 344 -9.51 -17.78 -17.89
N GLY A 345 -8.53 -17.80 -18.78
CA GLY A 345 -8.73 -18.08 -20.22
C GLY A 345 -9.29 -19.48 -20.48
N ALA A 346 -8.88 -20.50 -19.72
CA ALA A 346 -9.42 -21.85 -19.86
C ALA A 346 -10.90 -21.90 -19.45
N ALA A 347 -11.29 -21.20 -18.38
CA ALA A 347 -12.69 -21.09 -17.96
C ALA A 347 -13.55 -20.35 -18.99
N LEU A 348 -13.10 -19.18 -19.46
CA LEU A 348 -13.83 -18.38 -20.45
C LEU A 348 -14.03 -19.13 -21.78
N GLU A 349 -12.98 -19.78 -22.29
CA GLU A 349 -13.07 -20.56 -23.53
C GLU A 349 -13.97 -21.80 -23.38
N THR A 350 -13.92 -22.49 -22.23
CA THR A 350 -14.83 -23.61 -21.93
C THR A 350 -16.29 -23.16 -21.95
N PHE A 351 -16.62 -22.03 -21.32
CA PHE A 351 -17.98 -21.50 -21.34
C PHE A 351 -18.41 -20.98 -22.72
N ARG A 352 -17.48 -20.47 -23.53
CA ARG A 352 -17.76 -20.07 -24.93
C ARG A 352 -18.18 -21.27 -25.77
N GLN A 353 -17.48 -22.40 -25.65
CA GLN A 353 -17.80 -23.66 -26.34
C GLN A 353 -19.09 -24.33 -25.83
N VAL A 354 -19.39 -24.22 -24.53
CA VAL A 354 -20.63 -24.75 -23.93
C VAL A 354 -21.88 -23.91 -24.28
N HIS A 355 -21.69 -22.70 -24.84
CA HIS A 355 -22.75 -21.78 -25.24
C HIS A 355 -22.69 -21.47 -26.74
N GLU A 356 -22.45 -22.49 -27.57
CA GLU A 356 -22.57 -22.43 -29.03
C GLU A 356 -24.03 -22.32 -29.50
N ASP A 357 -24.64 -21.17 -29.23
CA ASP A 357 -25.59 -20.57 -30.16
C ASP A 357 -24.86 -20.20 -31.47
N ALA A 358 -25.59 -19.88 -32.54
CA ALA A 358 -25.01 -19.47 -33.83
C ALA A 358 -24.43 -18.04 -33.79
N VAL A 359 -23.33 -17.85 -33.06
CA VAL A 359 -22.61 -16.57 -32.92
C VAL A 359 -22.03 -16.15 -34.28
N ASN A 360 -22.28 -14.91 -34.70
CA ASN A 360 -21.77 -14.41 -35.97
C ASN A 360 -20.33 -13.87 -35.87
N LYS A 361 -19.66 -13.65 -37.01
CA LYS A 361 -18.25 -13.23 -37.04
C LYS A 361 -17.98 -11.90 -36.31
N GLU A 362 -18.90 -10.94 -36.37
CA GLU A 362 -18.75 -9.64 -35.72
C GLU A 362 -18.92 -9.75 -34.20
N GLU A 363 -19.82 -10.60 -33.73
CA GLU A 363 -19.95 -10.96 -32.29
C GLU A 363 -18.71 -11.68 -31.75
N ILE A 364 -18.08 -12.57 -32.52
CA ILE A 364 -16.80 -13.21 -32.16
C ILE A 364 -15.68 -12.17 -32.06
N ASN A 365 -15.64 -11.21 -33.00
CA ASN A 365 -14.64 -10.14 -33.00
C ASN A 365 -14.82 -9.19 -31.80
N LEU A 366 -16.07 -8.86 -31.43
CA LEU A 366 -16.40 -8.11 -30.21
C LEU A 366 -15.98 -8.86 -28.95
N PHE A 367 -16.31 -10.15 -28.84
CA PHE A 367 -15.88 -10.98 -27.71
C PHE A 367 -14.35 -11.00 -27.58
N ASN A 368 -13.63 -11.13 -28.70
CA ASN A 368 -12.18 -11.04 -28.74
C ASN A 368 -11.66 -9.64 -28.32
N TRP A 369 -12.37 -8.57 -28.64
CA TRP A 369 -12.02 -7.21 -28.18
C TRP A 369 -12.17 -7.06 -26.67
N HIS A 370 -13.25 -7.57 -26.05
CA HIS A 370 -13.38 -7.58 -24.59
C HIS A 370 -12.30 -8.45 -23.92
N CYS A 371 -11.97 -9.62 -24.51
CA CYS A 371 -10.82 -10.40 -24.06
C CYS A 371 -9.51 -9.60 -24.15
N ALA A 372 -9.26 -8.87 -25.23
CA ALA A 372 -8.07 -8.03 -25.40
C ALA A 372 -8.03 -6.87 -24.39
N ASN A 373 -9.18 -6.28 -24.05
CA ASN A 373 -9.32 -5.26 -23.02
C ASN A 373 -8.96 -5.81 -21.62
N LEU A 374 -9.37 -7.05 -21.33
CA LEU A 374 -9.00 -7.74 -20.09
C LEU A 374 -7.51 -8.13 -20.04
N GLU A 375 -6.92 -8.51 -21.18
CA GLU A 375 -5.47 -8.72 -21.32
C GLU A 375 -4.67 -7.42 -21.20
N TYR A 376 -5.23 -6.28 -21.65
CA TYR A 376 -4.68 -4.94 -21.43
C TYR A 376 -4.70 -4.58 -19.94
N ALA A 377 -5.85 -4.70 -19.28
CA ALA A 377 -6.01 -4.38 -17.85
C ALA A 377 -4.95 -5.09 -17.00
N ASN A 378 -4.79 -6.40 -17.21
CA ASN A 378 -3.83 -7.23 -16.51
C ASN A 378 -2.39 -7.16 -17.06
N ALA A 379 -2.18 -6.57 -18.25
CA ALA A 379 -1.01 -6.78 -19.12
C ALA A 379 -0.64 -8.28 -19.31
N GLY A 380 -1.57 -9.20 -19.14
CA GLY A 380 -1.32 -10.64 -19.01
C GLY A 380 -2.19 -11.46 -19.95
N LEU A 381 -1.64 -12.56 -20.47
CA LEU A 381 -2.40 -13.51 -21.30
C LEU A 381 -3.48 -14.18 -20.45
N LEU A 382 -4.73 -14.25 -20.93
CA LEU A 382 -5.80 -14.90 -20.14
C LEU A 382 -5.48 -16.37 -19.81
N SER A 383 -4.72 -17.04 -20.68
CA SER A 383 -4.21 -18.40 -20.50
C SER A 383 -3.20 -18.57 -19.35
N LYS A 384 -2.70 -17.47 -18.77
CA LYS A 384 -1.73 -17.46 -17.67
C LYS A 384 -2.24 -16.78 -16.38
N LEU A 385 -3.33 -16.02 -16.43
CA LEU A 385 -3.94 -15.38 -15.25
C LEU A 385 -4.68 -16.43 -14.40
N SER A 386 -4.55 -16.34 -13.07
CA SER A 386 -5.18 -17.25 -12.11
C SER A 386 -6.69 -17.13 -12.12
N LEU A 387 -7.42 -18.23 -12.36
CA LEU A 387 -8.89 -18.24 -12.21
C LEU A 387 -9.31 -17.92 -10.76
N ALA A 388 -8.51 -18.31 -9.78
CA ALA A 388 -8.79 -18.07 -8.37
C ALA A 388 -8.64 -16.58 -7.96
N PHE A 389 -7.60 -15.90 -8.46
CA PHE A 389 -7.04 -14.71 -7.81
C PHE A 389 -6.66 -13.53 -8.75
N TRP A 390 -7.03 -13.54 -10.04
CA TRP A 390 -6.69 -12.45 -10.97
C TRP A 390 -7.27 -11.08 -10.57
N ASP A 391 -8.38 -11.09 -9.83
CA ASP A 391 -9.25 -10.00 -9.39
C ASP A 391 -9.14 -9.73 -7.86
N GLN A 392 -8.08 -10.20 -7.23
CA GLN A 392 -7.94 -10.18 -5.76
C GLN A 392 -7.82 -8.77 -5.16
N ASP A 393 -7.55 -7.75 -5.98
CA ASP A 393 -7.47 -6.34 -5.59
C ASP A 393 -8.77 -5.54 -5.80
N ASP A 394 -9.77 -6.07 -6.53
CA ASP A 394 -11.09 -5.43 -6.72
C ASP A 394 -11.74 -4.92 -5.42
N PRO A 395 -11.69 -5.63 -4.27
CA PRO A 395 -12.30 -5.15 -3.02
C PRO A 395 -11.66 -3.89 -2.42
N TYR A 396 -10.54 -3.41 -3.00
CA TYR A 396 -9.79 -2.25 -2.56
C TYR A 396 -9.85 -1.07 -3.53
N ASP A 397 -10.58 -1.15 -4.65
CA ASP A 397 -10.52 -0.12 -5.70
C ASP A 397 -10.82 1.30 -5.19
N MET A 398 -10.10 2.26 -5.76
CA MET A 398 -10.13 3.67 -5.38
C MET A 398 -11.35 4.35 -5.98
N GLY A 399 -12.37 4.61 -5.16
CA GLY A 399 -13.57 5.31 -5.61
C GLY A 399 -13.31 6.70 -6.23
N GLY A 400 -14.26 7.12 -7.07
CA GLY A 400 -14.22 8.37 -7.85
C GLY A 400 -13.76 8.16 -9.30
N ASP A 401 -13.82 9.22 -10.09
CA ASP A 401 -13.52 9.16 -11.53
C ASP A 401 -12.09 8.69 -11.82
N HIS A 402 -11.95 7.96 -12.92
CA HIS A 402 -10.66 7.71 -13.57
C HIS A 402 -10.25 8.95 -14.39
N CYS A 403 -9.00 9.39 -14.25
CA CYS A 403 -8.56 10.66 -14.85
C CYS A 403 -7.24 10.55 -15.62
N PHE A 404 -7.12 11.34 -16.69
CA PHE A 404 -5.83 11.76 -17.26
C PHE A 404 -5.32 13.02 -16.53
N LEU A 405 -3.99 13.20 -16.48
CA LEU A 405 -3.37 14.42 -15.97
C LEU A 405 -2.90 15.33 -17.12
N PRO A 406 -3.45 16.54 -17.29
CA PRO A 406 -3.03 17.50 -18.30
C PRO A 406 -1.53 17.85 -18.23
N GLY A 407 -0.84 17.66 -19.36
CA GLY A 407 0.63 17.74 -19.48
C GLY A 407 1.39 16.46 -19.13
N GLY A 408 0.70 15.39 -18.72
CA GLY A 408 1.24 14.05 -18.45
C GLY A 408 1.73 13.82 -17.00
N ASN A 409 1.78 12.55 -16.61
CA ASN A 409 2.08 12.12 -15.23
C ASN A 409 3.52 12.39 -14.77
N GLY A 410 4.42 12.73 -15.70
CA GLY A 410 5.77 13.21 -15.45
C GLY A 410 5.81 14.48 -14.61
N ARG A 411 4.72 15.27 -14.56
CA ARG A 411 4.58 16.41 -13.63
C ARG A 411 4.63 15.97 -12.17
N LEU A 412 4.01 14.82 -11.85
CA LEU A 412 4.07 14.20 -10.51
C LEU A 412 5.50 13.74 -10.19
N VAL A 413 6.15 13.09 -11.17
CA VAL A 413 7.54 12.61 -11.05
C VAL A 413 8.51 13.77 -10.79
N GLN A 414 8.39 14.87 -11.55
CA GLN A 414 9.24 16.05 -11.41
C GLN A 414 9.10 16.68 -10.02
N ALA A 415 7.87 16.89 -9.53
CA ALA A 415 7.61 17.45 -8.21
C ALA A 415 8.06 16.53 -7.06
N LEU A 416 8.00 15.21 -7.25
CA LEU A 416 8.50 14.24 -6.26
C LEU A 416 10.04 14.15 -6.26
N ALA A 417 10.69 14.25 -7.43
CA ALA A 417 12.14 14.23 -7.56
C ALA A 417 12.81 15.56 -7.14
N GLU A 418 12.05 16.65 -7.05
CA GLU A 418 12.54 17.97 -6.62
C GLU A 418 13.22 17.89 -5.24
N ASN A 419 14.49 18.33 -5.20
CA ASN A 419 15.41 18.30 -4.06
C ASN A 419 15.75 16.90 -3.50
N VAL A 420 15.40 15.82 -4.20
CA VAL A 420 15.84 14.45 -3.84
C VAL A 420 17.26 14.19 -4.38
N PRO A 421 18.20 13.68 -3.57
CA PRO A 421 19.56 13.39 -4.01
C PRO A 421 19.61 12.11 -4.88
N ILE A 422 19.32 12.26 -6.17
CA ILE A 422 19.32 11.18 -7.18
C ILE A 422 20.63 11.19 -7.97
N LEU A 423 21.29 10.04 -8.03
CA LEU A 423 22.42 9.76 -8.90
C LEU A 423 21.92 8.92 -10.08
N TYR A 424 21.81 9.56 -11.24
CA TYR A 424 21.42 8.93 -12.50
C TYR A 424 22.55 8.11 -13.12
N GLU A 425 22.18 7.21 -14.03
CA GLU A 425 23.10 6.31 -14.75
C GLU A 425 23.94 5.43 -13.80
N LYS A 426 23.32 5.01 -12.68
CA LYS A 426 23.87 4.09 -11.66
C LYS A 426 23.13 2.76 -11.66
N THR A 427 23.39 1.97 -12.69
CA THR A 427 22.91 0.57 -12.79
C THR A 427 23.51 -0.28 -11.68
N VAL A 428 22.74 -0.50 -10.62
CA VAL A 428 23.07 -1.42 -9.53
C VAL A 428 23.07 -2.86 -10.04
N HIS A 429 24.11 -3.62 -9.73
CA HIS A 429 24.25 -5.04 -10.08
C HIS A 429 24.56 -5.92 -8.86
N THR A 430 24.84 -5.34 -7.70
CA THR A 430 25.09 -6.11 -6.48
C THR A 430 24.63 -5.33 -5.24
N ILE A 431 23.92 -6.01 -4.35
CA ILE A 431 23.49 -5.49 -3.05
C ILE A 431 24.00 -6.44 -1.97
N ARG A 432 24.95 -5.98 -1.16
CA ARG A 432 25.45 -6.70 0.01
C ARG A 432 24.78 -6.16 1.28
N TYR A 433 24.39 -7.02 2.21
CA TYR A 433 23.78 -6.63 3.48
C TYR A 433 24.21 -7.55 4.63
N GLY A 434 24.34 -6.98 5.84
CA GLY A 434 24.76 -7.75 7.02
C GLY A 434 24.59 -7.00 8.34
N SER A 435 25.20 -7.53 9.40
CA SER A 435 25.17 -6.91 10.74
C SER A 435 25.65 -5.47 10.75
N ASP A 436 26.59 -5.13 9.86
CA ASP A 436 27.40 -3.91 9.96
C ASP A 436 26.86 -2.78 9.06
N GLY A 437 25.95 -3.10 8.13
CA GLY A 437 25.37 -2.14 7.18
C GLY A 437 25.00 -2.78 5.85
N VAL A 438 25.08 -1.98 4.78
CA VAL A 438 24.85 -2.39 3.39
C VAL A 438 25.92 -1.79 2.47
N GLN A 439 26.28 -2.53 1.42
CA GLN A 439 27.10 -2.03 0.30
C GLN A 439 26.32 -2.26 -1.01
N VAL A 440 26.01 -1.19 -1.74
CA VAL A 440 25.33 -1.24 -3.03
C VAL A 440 26.35 -0.89 -4.12
N ILE A 441 26.50 -1.75 -5.11
CA ILE A 441 27.54 -1.62 -6.15
C ILE A 441 26.90 -1.34 -7.50
N ALA A 442 27.36 -0.26 -8.15
CA ALA A 442 26.94 0.18 -9.47
C ALA A 442 28.17 0.55 -10.31
N GLY A 443 28.52 -0.33 -11.25
CA GLY A 443 29.77 -0.25 -12.01
C GLY A 443 30.99 -0.44 -11.09
N SER A 444 31.95 0.47 -11.19
CA SER A 444 33.12 0.53 -10.30
C SER A 444 32.84 1.20 -8.95
N GLN A 445 31.64 1.74 -8.72
CA GLN A 445 31.32 2.54 -7.53
C GLN A 445 30.62 1.68 -6.46
N VAL A 446 31.09 1.77 -5.21
CA VAL A 446 30.46 1.20 -4.02
C VAL A 446 29.85 2.32 -3.19
N PHE A 447 28.57 2.18 -2.86
CA PHE A 447 27.82 3.08 -1.99
C PHE A 447 27.53 2.36 -0.67
N GLU A 448 27.90 2.97 0.45
CA GLU A 448 27.72 2.37 1.79
C GLU A 448 26.63 3.07 2.59
N GLY A 449 25.89 2.29 3.39
CA GLY A 449 24.81 2.82 4.23
C GLY A 449 24.41 1.88 5.37
N ASP A 450 23.46 2.31 6.19
CA ASP A 450 22.84 1.46 7.21
C ASP A 450 21.77 0.54 6.63
N MET A 451 21.02 1.02 5.64
CA MET A 451 19.90 0.30 5.06
C MET A 451 19.83 0.56 3.56
N VAL A 452 19.29 -0.40 2.82
CA VAL A 452 18.93 -0.25 1.41
C VAL A 452 17.45 -0.53 1.21
N LEU A 453 16.78 0.31 0.42
CA LEU A 453 15.45 0.05 -0.12
C LEU A 453 15.58 -0.29 -1.60
N CYS A 454 15.20 -1.51 -1.98
CA CYS A 454 15.17 -1.95 -3.38
C CYS A 454 13.79 -1.66 -3.97
N THR A 455 13.72 -0.87 -5.04
CA THR A 455 12.46 -0.59 -5.77
C THR A 455 12.55 -0.90 -7.27
N VAL A 456 13.35 -1.91 -7.63
CA VAL A 456 13.48 -2.37 -9.02
C VAL A 456 12.23 -3.17 -9.42
N PRO A 457 11.80 -3.13 -10.69
CA PRO A 457 10.62 -3.88 -11.14
C PRO A 457 10.78 -5.40 -11.02
N LEU A 458 9.66 -6.11 -10.89
CA LEU A 458 9.64 -7.58 -10.77
C LEU A 458 10.34 -8.29 -11.94
N GLY A 459 10.26 -7.77 -13.17
CA GLY A 459 11.03 -8.30 -14.31
C GLY A 459 12.55 -8.29 -14.07
N VAL A 460 13.09 -7.24 -13.43
CA VAL A 460 14.52 -7.14 -13.09
C VAL A 460 14.90 -8.13 -11.98
N LEU A 461 14.00 -8.38 -11.02
CA LEU A 461 14.19 -9.43 -10.00
C LEU A 461 14.16 -10.83 -10.61
N LYS A 462 13.17 -11.11 -11.48
CA LYS A 462 13.03 -12.39 -12.21
C LYS A 462 14.23 -12.72 -13.09
N ASN A 463 14.83 -11.71 -13.71
CA ASN A 463 16.02 -11.87 -14.56
C ASN A 463 17.32 -12.06 -13.78
N GLY A 464 17.33 -11.88 -12.45
CA GLY A 464 18.53 -12.04 -11.62
C GLY A 464 19.61 -10.97 -11.86
N SER A 465 19.29 -9.84 -12.49
CA SER A 465 20.25 -8.79 -12.87
C SER A 465 20.99 -8.15 -11.69
N ILE A 466 20.50 -8.34 -10.46
CA ILE A 466 21.11 -7.86 -9.23
C ILE A 466 21.46 -9.04 -8.33
N LYS A 467 22.76 -9.21 -8.06
CA LYS A 467 23.25 -10.22 -7.12
C LYS A 467 23.07 -9.74 -5.67
N PHE A 468 22.27 -10.47 -4.90
CA PHE A 468 22.13 -10.27 -3.46
C PHE A 468 23.21 -11.08 -2.71
N ILE A 469 23.83 -10.49 -1.68
CA ILE A 469 24.86 -11.14 -0.85
C ILE A 469 24.61 -10.82 0.64
N PRO A 470 24.19 -11.78 1.49
CA PRO A 470 23.83 -13.16 1.14
C PRO A 470 22.63 -13.22 0.19
N GLU A 471 22.34 -14.40 -0.33
CA GLU A 471 21.19 -14.62 -1.20
C GLU A 471 19.85 -14.34 -0.48
N LEU A 472 18.80 -14.06 -1.26
CA LEU A 472 17.46 -13.82 -0.73
C LEU A 472 16.87 -15.13 -0.15
N PRO A 473 16.02 -15.07 0.90
CA PRO A 473 15.36 -16.25 1.43
C PRO A 473 14.53 -16.97 0.36
N GLN A 474 14.57 -18.31 0.34
CA GLN A 474 13.92 -19.14 -0.68
C GLN A 474 12.45 -18.76 -0.93
N ARG A 475 11.66 -18.53 0.13
CA ARG A 475 10.25 -18.10 0.02
C ARG A 475 10.07 -16.83 -0.84
N LYS A 476 11.00 -15.87 -0.78
CA LYS A 476 11.00 -14.66 -1.61
C LYS A 476 11.43 -14.95 -3.04
N LEU A 477 12.41 -15.83 -3.26
CA LEU A 477 12.78 -16.30 -4.61
C LEU A 477 11.61 -17.03 -5.28
N ASP A 478 10.88 -17.86 -4.53
CA ASP A 478 9.70 -18.58 -5.02
C ASP A 478 8.56 -17.63 -5.36
N GLY A 479 8.32 -16.60 -4.54
CA GLY A 479 7.34 -15.54 -4.85
C GLY A 479 7.71 -14.72 -6.09
N ILE A 480 9.00 -14.36 -6.23
CA ILE A 480 9.54 -13.70 -7.43
C ILE A 480 9.35 -14.60 -8.66
N LYS A 481 9.47 -15.92 -8.52
CA LYS A 481 9.21 -16.89 -9.58
C LYS A 481 7.72 -16.99 -9.92
N ARG A 482 6.84 -17.17 -8.92
CA ARG A 482 5.39 -17.39 -9.05
C ARG A 482 4.64 -16.23 -9.70
N LEU A 483 4.79 -15.00 -9.16
CA LEU A 483 3.99 -13.85 -9.63
C LEU A 483 4.12 -13.65 -11.13
N GLY A 484 3.02 -13.31 -11.79
CA GLY A 484 3.06 -12.93 -13.19
C GLY A 484 3.73 -11.56 -13.36
N TYR A 485 4.38 -11.37 -14.50
CA TYR A 485 4.88 -10.06 -14.92
C TYR A 485 4.57 -9.88 -16.39
N GLY A 486 3.65 -8.95 -16.65
CA GLY A 486 2.97 -8.75 -17.92
C GLY A 486 3.70 -7.85 -18.91
N LEU A 487 3.11 -7.70 -20.09
CA LEU A 487 3.59 -6.82 -21.15
C LEU A 487 2.42 -6.09 -21.83
N LEU A 488 2.56 -4.78 -21.89
CA LEU A 488 1.66 -3.83 -22.56
C LEU A 488 2.54 -2.75 -23.19
N ASN A 489 2.31 -2.47 -24.47
CA ASN A 489 3.04 -1.47 -25.23
C ASN A 489 2.09 -0.44 -25.90
N LYS A 490 2.69 0.62 -26.45
CA LYS A 490 2.02 1.78 -27.04
C LYS A 490 2.68 2.22 -28.35
N VAL A 491 1.89 2.73 -29.28
CA VAL A 491 2.32 3.56 -30.42
C VAL A 491 1.75 4.96 -30.21
N ALA A 492 2.60 5.89 -29.77
CA ALA A 492 2.24 7.31 -29.66
C ALA A 492 2.53 8.03 -30.99
N MET A 493 1.59 8.87 -31.44
CA MET A 493 1.66 9.59 -32.71
C MET A 493 1.24 11.04 -32.50
N LEU A 494 2.10 11.98 -32.90
CA LEU A 494 1.78 13.40 -33.03
C LEU A 494 1.38 13.69 -34.47
N PHE A 495 0.24 14.34 -34.68
CA PHE A 495 -0.26 14.72 -36.01
C PHE A 495 -0.11 16.23 -36.28
N PRO A 496 -0.29 16.73 -37.51
CA PRO A 496 -0.29 18.17 -37.77
C PRO A 496 -1.56 18.87 -37.26
N CYS A 497 -2.67 18.13 -37.13
CA CYS A 497 -3.95 18.60 -36.64
C CYS A 497 -4.73 17.46 -35.95
N VAL A 498 -5.79 17.81 -35.22
CA VAL A 498 -6.80 16.83 -34.78
C VAL A 498 -7.74 16.59 -35.97
N PHE A 499 -7.89 15.34 -36.38
CA PHE A 499 -8.84 14.91 -37.43
C PHE A 499 -9.95 13.98 -36.90
N TRP A 500 -9.87 13.59 -35.62
CA TRP A 500 -10.87 12.79 -34.90
C TRP A 500 -11.78 13.67 -34.02
N GLU A 501 -12.86 13.12 -33.48
CA GLU A 501 -13.77 13.88 -32.60
C GLU A 501 -13.08 14.26 -31.26
N THR A 502 -13.25 15.50 -30.80
CA THR A 502 -12.66 16.00 -29.53
C THR A 502 -13.54 15.76 -28.30
N ASP A 503 -14.74 15.22 -28.48
CA ASP A 503 -15.57 14.68 -27.40
C ASP A 503 -15.18 13.23 -27.03
N LEU A 504 -14.33 12.58 -27.84
CA LEU A 504 -13.76 11.27 -27.56
C LEU A 504 -12.43 11.37 -26.81
N ASP A 505 -12.34 10.60 -25.72
CA ASP A 505 -11.08 10.30 -25.03
C ASP A 505 -10.53 8.92 -25.42
N THR A 506 -11.39 7.99 -25.84
CA THR A 506 -11.01 6.63 -26.27
C THR A 506 -11.89 6.13 -27.42
N PHE A 507 -11.39 5.16 -28.21
CA PHE A 507 -12.17 4.38 -29.17
C PHE A 507 -11.49 3.04 -29.46
N GLY A 508 -12.26 2.00 -29.81
CA GLY A 508 -11.74 0.65 -30.08
C GLY A 508 -11.83 0.24 -31.56
N HIS A 509 -11.01 -0.73 -31.96
CA HIS A 509 -10.98 -1.32 -33.29
C HIS A 509 -10.96 -2.84 -33.21
N LEU A 510 -11.83 -3.50 -33.97
CA LEU A 510 -11.95 -4.96 -34.02
C LEU A 510 -10.95 -5.57 -35.01
N THR A 511 -10.50 -6.79 -34.74
CA THR A 511 -9.75 -7.66 -35.69
C THR A 511 -10.49 -8.99 -35.86
N ASP A 512 -10.28 -9.65 -36.99
CA ASP A 512 -10.73 -11.03 -37.22
C ASP A 512 -9.63 -12.09 -37.04
N ASP A 513 -8.38 -11.72 -36.76
CA ASP A 513 -7.38 -12.63 -36.18
C ASP A 513 -7.45 -12.63 -34.65
N THR A 514 -7.93 -13.75 -34.08
CA THR A 514 -7.94 -13.99 -32.63
C THR A 514 -6.51 -13.94 -32.04
N SER A 515 -5.48 -14.34 -32.79
CA SER A 515 -4.08 -14.30 -32.37
C SER A 515 -3.50 -12.87 -32.31
N SER A 516 -4.16 -11.90 -32.95
CA SER A 516 -3.79 -10.49 -32.95
C SER A 516 -4.78 -9.62 -32.17
N ARG A 517 -5.69 -10.21 -31.36
CA ARG A 517 -6.80 -9.46 -30.71
C ARG A 517 -6.39 -8.20 -29.93
N GLY A 518 -5.18 -8.18 -29.37
CA GLY A 518 -4.61 -7.04 -28.67
C GLY A 518 -3.74 -6.10 -29.53
N GLU A 519 -3.65 -6.29 -30.85
CA GLU A 519 -2.87 -5.44 -31.76
C GLU A 519 -3.67 -4.17 -32.15
N PHE A 520 -3.29 -3.03 -31.59
CA PHE A 520 -3.91 -1.71 -31.88
C PHE A 520 -5.42 -1.66 -31.61
N PHE A 521 -5.90 -2.51 -30.71
CA PHE A 521 -7.32 -2.74 -30.42
C PHE A 521 -8.03 -1.55 -29.75
N LEU A 522 -7.29 -0.68 -29.05
CA LEU A 522 -7.80 0.46 -28.29
C LEU A 522 -6.90 1.68 -28.49
N PHE A 523 -7.52 2.82 -28.75
CA PHE A 523 -6.89 4.11 -28.98
C PHE A 523 -7.25 5.08 -27.85
N TYR A 524 -6.27 5.87 -27.40
CA TYR A 524 -6.48 7.03 -26.53
C TYR A 524 -6.31 8.32 -27.33
N SER A 525 -7.32 9.18 -27.26
CA SER A 525 -7.27 10.59 -27.67
C SER A 525 -6.68 11.41 -26.53
N TYR A 526 -5.49 11.96 -26.76
CA TYR A 526 -4.81 12.84 -25.80
C TYR A 526 -4.98 14.32 -26.17
N ALA A 527 -5.81 14.64 -27.17
CA ALA A 527 -6.00 16.00 -27.69
C ALA A 527 -6.44 17.03 -26.63
N THR A 528 -7.25 16.60 -25.67
CA THR A 528 -7.75 17.41 -24.53
C THR A 528 -6.71 17.67 -23.44
N VAL A 529 -5.65 16.84 -23.34
CA VAL A 529 -4.76 16.78 -22.17
C VAL A 529 -3.27 16.95 -22.50
N ALA A 530 -2.83 16.67 -23.73
CA ALA A 530 -1.43 16.76 -24.13
C ALA A 530 -0.98 18.19 -24.51
N GLY A 531 -1.94 19.09 -24.76
CA GLY A 531 -1.68 20.40 -25.38
C GLY A 531 -1.45 20.34 -26.90
N GLY A 532 -1.81 19.23 -27.56
CA GLY A 532 -1.69 19.06 -29.01
C GLY A 532 -2.26 17.72 -29.51
N PRO A 533 -2.31 17.53 -30.84
CA PRO A 533 -2.96 16.39 -31.51
C PRO A 533 -2.18 15.08 -31.35
N ILE A 534 -2.38 14.40 -30.22
CA ILE A 534 -1.81 13.08 -29.92
C ILE A 534 -2.90 12.00 -29.97
N LEU A 535 -2.63 10.90 -30.69
CA LEU A 535 -3.26 9.61 -30.48
C LEU A 535 -2.25 8.61 -29.92
N ILE A 536 -2.73 7.64 -29.13
CA ILE A 536 -1.94 6.49 -28.66
C ILE A 536 -2.71 5.21 -28.99
N ALA A 537 -2.15 4.32 -29.83
CA ALA A 537 -2.69 2.96 -30.01
C ALA A 537 -2.05 2.00 -28.99
N LEU A 538 -2.85 1.15 -28.35
CA LEU A 538 -2.39 0.18 -27.35
C LEU A 538 -2.08 -1.19 -27.97
N VAL A 539 -1.11 -1.91 -27.40
CA VAL A 539 -0.73 -3.27 -27.82
C VAL A 539 -0.65 -4.20 -26.60
N ALA A 540 -1.59 -5.14 -26.51
CA ALA A 540 -1.82 -6.03 -25.35
C ALA A 540 -1.77 -7.52 -25.73
N GLY A 541 -1.89 -8.41 -24.74
CA GLY A 541 -1.99 -9.86 -24.93
C GLY A 541 -0.80 -10.46 -25.69
N GLU A 542 -1.04 -11.47 -26.53
CA GLU A 542 0.03 -12.07 -27.35
C GLU A 542 0.65 -11.09 -28.35
N ALA A 543 -0.14 -10.13 -28.83
CA ALA A 543 0.34 -9.11 -29.75
C ALA A 543 1.45 -8.26 -29.10
N ALA A 544 1.37 -7.97 -27.80
CA ALA A 544 2.40 -7.22 -27.09
C ALA A 544 3.79 -7.88 -27.13
N HIS A 545 3.83 -9.22 -27.10
CA HIS A 545 5.08 -9.99 -27.25
C HIS A 545 5.59 -10.01 -28.69
N LYS A 546 4.71 -10.27 -29.68
CA LYS A 546 5.03 -10.22 -31.12
C LYS A 546 5.56 -8.82 -31.53
N PHE A 547 5.01 -7.78 -30.91
CA PHE A 547 5.31 -6.37 -31.14
C PHE A 547 6.71 -5.92 -30.70
N GLU A 548 7.33 -6.54 -29.69
CA GLU A 548 8.69 -6.18 -29.27
C GLU A 548 9.72 -6.34 -30.41
N SER A 549 9.55 -7.37 -31.25
CA SER A 549 10.39 -7.64 -32.43
C SER A 549 9.97 -6.87 -33.70
N MET A 550 8.85 -6.16 -33.70
CA MET A 550 8.32 -5.49 -34.89
C MET A 550 9.12 -4.22 -35.23
N PRO A 551 9.38 -3.90 -36.52
CA PRO A 551 9.91 -2.60 -36.90
C PRO A 551 8.93 -1.47 -36.54
N PRO A 552 9.39 -0.32 -35.98
CA PRO A 552 8.52 0.81 -35.66
C PRO A 552 7.80 1.42 -36.88
N THR A 553 8.38 1.29 -38.08
CA THR A 553 7.75 1.66 -39.35
C THR A 553 6.45 0.90 -39.58
N ASP A 554 6.52 -0.43 -39.48
CA ASP A 554 5.45 -1.35 -39.84
C ASP A 554 4.29 -1.22 -38.86
N ALA A 555 4.61 -1.00 -37.58
CA ALA A 555 3.67 -0.64 -36.53
C ALA A 555 2.89 0.65 -36.88
N VAL A 556 3.58 1.72 -37.26
CA VAL A 556 2.94 2.99 -37.66
C VAL A 556 2.13 2.81 -38.94
N THR A 557 2.62 2.07 -39.93
CA THR A 557 1.88 1.78 -41.17
C THR A 557 0.57 1.04 -40.88
N LYS A 558 0.58 -0.01 -40.05
CA LYS A 558 -0.64 -0.71 -39.62
C LYS A 558 -1.63 0.24 -38.92
N VAL A 559 -1.14 1.05 -37.98
CA VAL A 559 -2.01 1.98 -37.23
C VAL A 559 -2.60 3.06 -38.14
N ILE A 560 -1.83 3.60 -39.09
CA ILE A 560 -2.33 4.57 -40.08
C ILE A 560 -3.31 3.91 -41.06
N GLN A 561 -3.14 2.63 -41.43
CA GLN A 561 -4.13 1.88 -42.21
C GLN A 561 -5.46 1.72 -41.47
N ILE A 562 -5.44 1.40 -40.16
CA ILE A 562 -6.64 1.33 -39.31
C ILE A 562 -7.35 2.70 -39.28
N LEU A 563 -6.60 3.77 -38.99
CA LEU A 563 -7.15 5.13 -38.94
C LEU A 563 -7.74 5.57 -40.29
N LYS A 564 -7.08 5.25 -41.41
CA LYS A 564 -7.60 5.53 -42.76
C LYS A 564 -8.88 4.75 -43.06
N GLY A 565 -8.93 3.47 -42.69
CA GLY A 565 -10.14 2.65 -42.79
C GLY A 565 -11.32 3.24 -42.02
N ILE A 566 -11.10 3.83 -40.84
CA ILE A 566 -12.14 4.49 -40.04
C ILE A 566 -12.57 5.83 -40.65
N TYR A 567 -11.63 6.72 -40.97
CA TYR A 567 -11.93 8.14 -41.21
C TYR A 567 -12.07 8.52 -42.70
N GLU A 568 -11.34 7.89 -43.63
CA GLU A 568 -11.42 8.25 -45.06
C GLU A 568 -12.81 7.94 -45.68
N PRO A 569 -13.53 6.85 -45.33
CA PRO A 569 -14.91 6.63 -45.75
C PRO A 569 -15.91 7.69 -45.25
N GLN A 570 -15.55 8.46 -44.23
CA GLN A 570 -16.34 9.59 -43.71
C GLN A 570 -15.97 10.93 -44.40
N GLY A 571 -15.09 10.90 -45.40
CA GLY A 571 -14.58 12.09 -46.09
C GLY A 571 -13.45 12.81 -45.34
N ILE A 572 -12.90 12.21 -44.28
CA ILE A 572 -11.84 12.80 -43.45
C ILE A 572 -10.49 12.22 -43.86
N THR A 573 -9.68 13.02 -44.55
CA THR A 573 -8.30 12.66 -44.92
C THR A 573 -7.43 12.50 -43.67
N VAL A 574 -6.84 11.33 -43.45
CA VAL A 574 -5.90 11.10 -42.35
C VAL A 574 -4.50 11.60 -42.75
N PRO A 575 -3.95 12.62 -42.07
CA PRO A 575 -2.59 13.09 -42.34
C PRO A 575 -1.54 12.10 -41.80
N GLU A 576 -0.37 12.07 -42.43
CA GLU A 576 0.77 11.34 -41.88
C GLU A 576 1.25 11.98 -40.55
N PRO A 577 1.75 11.18 -39.60
CA PRO A 577 2.18 11.67 -38.30
C PRO A 577 3.51 12.45 -38.40
N VAL A 578 3.55 13.58 -37.70
CA VAL A 578 4.71 14.47 -37.55
C VAL A 578 5.86 13.81 -36.78
N GLN A 579 5.52 13.03 -35.74
CA GLN A 579 6.48 12.25 -34.95
C GLN A 579 5.76 11.02 -34.40
N THR A 580 6.47 9.90 -34.30
CA THR A 580 5.95 8.66 -33.71
C THR A 580 6.94 8.03 -32.74
N VAL A 581 6.45 7.33 -31.72
CA VAL A 581 7.25 6.51 -30.80
C VAL A 581 6.51 5.23 -30.44
N CYS A 582 7.18 4.09 -30.67
CA CYS A 582 6.76 2.77 -30.19
C CYS A 582 7.47 2.44 -28.88
N THR A 583 6.76 1.94 -27.87
CA THR A 583 7.39 1.46 -26.62
C THR A 583 7.89 0.02 -26.75
N ARG A 584 8.90 -0.31 -25.94
CA ARG A 584 9.53 -1.63 -25.87
C ARG A 584 9.78 -2.02 -24.40
N TRP A 585 8.71 -2.06 -23.60
CA TRP A 585 8.81 -2.27 -22.15
C TRP A 585 9.38 -3.64 -21.77
N GLY A 586 9.22 -4.64 -22.65
CA GLY A 586 9.77 -5.99 -22.49
C GLY A 586 11.29 -6.06 -22.72
N SER A 587 11.77 -5.34 -23.74
CA SER A 587 13.20 -5.29 -24.09
C SER A 587 13.99 -4.23 -23.29
N ASP A 588 13.32 -3.31 -22.59
CA ASP A 588 13.95 -2.31 -21.73
C ASP A 588 14.59 -2.97 -20.48
N PRO A 589 15.94 -2.91 -20.32
CA PRO A 589 16.68 -3.65 -19.30
C PRO A 589 16.41 -3.19 -17.86
N PHE A 590 15.78 -2.04 -17.67
CA PHE A 590 15.41 -1.52 -16.36
C PHE A 590 13.97 -1.86 -15.95
N THR A 591 13.22 -2.60 -16.79
CA THR A 591 11.83 -3.01 -16.52
C THR A 591 11.54 -4.46 -16.87
N LEU A 592 11.97 -4.94 -18.05
CA LEU A 592 11.77 -6.31 -18.54
C LEU A 592 10.29 -6.78 -18.50
N GLY A 593 9.39 -5.89 -18.93
CA GLY A 593 7.93 -6.03 -18.85
C GLY A 593 7.26 -4.81 -18.19
N SER A 594 5.93 -4.76 -18.22
CA SER A 594 5.14 -3.56 -17.86
C SER A 594 4.73 -3.53 -16.39
N TYR A 595 4.03 -4.54 -15.87
CA TYR A 595 3.61 -4.61 -14.46
C TYR A 595 3.23 -6.02 -14.01
N SER A 596 3.11 -6.26 -12.71
CA SER A 596 2.76 -7.57 -12.16
C SER A 596 1.27 -7.93 -12.37
N ASN A 597 0.98 -9.23 -12.37
CA ASN A 597 -0.37 -9.78 -12.29
C ASN A 597 -0.35 -11.13 -11.56
N VAL A 598 -1.52 -11.64 -11.13
CA VAL A 598 -1.60 -12.91 -10.40
C VAL A 598 -1.71 -14.06 -11.40
N ALA A 599 -0.59 -14.71 -11.67
CA ALA A 599 -0.51 -15.87 -12.54
C ALA A 599 -1.07 -17.15 -11.88
N VAL A 600 -1.40 -18.15 -12.69
CA VAL A 600 -1.71 -19.52 -12.22
C VAL A 600 -0.64 -20.02 -11.25
N GLY A 601 -1.05 -20.61 -10.13
CA GLY A 601 -0.14 -21.03 -9.05
C GLY A 601 0.42 -19.91 -8.17
N ALA A 602 0.11 -18.64 -8.43
CA ALA A 602 0.44 -17.50 -7.57
C ALA A 602 -0.80 -16.96 -6.84
N SER A 603 -0.60 -16.12 -5.82
CA SER A 603 -1.69 -15.50 -5.04
C SER A 603 -1.32 -14.11 -4.53
N GLY A 604 -2.28 -13.41 -3.91
CA GLY A 604 -2.04 -12.12 -3.25
C GLY A 604 -0.96 -12.18 -2.15
N ASP A 605 -0.79 -13.33 -1.48
CA ASP A 605 0.25 -13.55 -0.47
C ASP A 605 1.67 -13.39 -1.05
N ASP A 606 1.86 -13.60 -2.35
CA ASP A 606 3.18 -13.42 -2.97
C ASP A 606 3.61 -11.94 -3.01
N TYR A 607 2.66 -10.99 -3.10
CA TYR A 607 2.98 -9.56 -2.98
C TYR A 607 3.46 -9.19 -1.58
N ASP A 608 2.86 -9.78 -0.56
CA ASP A 608 3.26 -9.59 0.84
C ASP A 608 4.64 -10.23 1.09
N ILE A 609 4.87 -11.44 0.58
CA ILE A 609 6.18 -12.11 0.56
C ILE A 609 7.25 -11.24 -0.12
N LEU A 610 6.91 -10.53 -1.20
CA LEU A 610 7.84 -9.62 -1.87
C LEU A 610 8.15 -8.38 -1.04
N ALA A 611 7.20 -7.86 -0.27
CA ALA A 611 7.42 -6.74 0.66
C ALA A 611 8.36 -7.08 1.84
N GLU A 612 8.41 -8.34 2.30
CA GLU A 612 9.17 -8.73 3.51
C GLU A 612 10.62 -8.22 3.54
N SER A 613 10.99 -7.44 4.56
CA SER A 613 12.36 -6.96 4.78
C SER A 613 13.29 -8.10 5.22
N VAL A 614 14.55 -8.09 4.79
CA VAL A 614 15.54 -9.13 5.11
C VAL A 614 16.77 -8.58 5.88
N GLY A 615 17.47 -9.49 6.57
CA GLY A 615 18.70 -9.17 7.31
C GLY A 615 18.50 -8.31 8.57
N ASP A 616 17.51 -8.60 9.42
CA ASP A 616 17.12 -7.77 10.60
C ASP A 616 16.81 -6.31 10.21
N GLY A 617 16.11 -6.14 9.08
CA GLY A 617 15.73 -4.86 8.50
C GLY A 617 16.91 -4.06 7.93
N ARG A 618 17.75 -4.71 7.11
CA ARG A 618 18.86 -4.06 6.39
C ARG A 618 18.54 -3.86 4.90
N LEU A 619 17.81 -4.77 4.27
CA LEU A 619 17.30 -4.67 2.90
C LEU A 619 15.76 -4.73 2.91
N PHE A 620 15.12 -3.72 2.34
CA PHE A 620 13.67 -3.55 2.23
C PHE A 620 13.23 -3.55 0.76
N PHE A 621 11.93 -3.76 0.50
CA PHE A 621 11.37 -3.86 -0.85
C PHE A 621 10.10 -3.01 -1.00
N ALA A 622 10.09 -2.15 -2.02
CA ALA A 622 8.90 -1.38 -2.43
C ALA A 622 8.72 -1.40 -3.95
N GLY A 623 7.56 -0.97 -4.43
CA GLY A 623 7.12 -1.08 -5.83
C GLY A 623 5.72 -1.67 -5.92
N GLU A 624 5.10 -1.60 -7.11
CA GLU A 624 3.73 -2.14 -7.30
C GLU A 624 3.66 -3.65 -7.02
N ALA A 625 4.65 -4.43 -7.46
CA ALA A 625 4.80 -5.85 -7.12
C ALA A 625 5.17 -6.13 -5.63
N THR A 626 4.92 -5.18 -4.72
CA THR A 626 5.04 -5.36 -3.25
C THR A 626 3.77 -4.90 -2.52
N ASN A 627 2.68 -4.61 -3.22
CA ASN A 627 1.46 -4.04 -2.64
C ASN A 627 0.24 -4.85 -3.05
N ARG A 628 -0.17 -5.80 -2.20
CA ARG A 628 -1.29 -6.71 -2.46
C ARG A 628 -2.62 -6.03 -2.77
N ARG A 629 -2.91 -4.91 -2.08
CA ARG A 629 -4.18 -4.17 -2.25
C ARG A 629 -4.18 -3.30 -3.51
N TYR A 630 -3.00 -2.97 -4.03
CA TYR A 630 -2.81 -2.07 -5.16
C TYR A 630 -1.62 -2.53 -6.03
N PRO A 631 -1.65 -3.74 -6.62
CA PRO A 631 -0.62 -4.19 -7.55
C PRO A 631 -0.74 -3.41 -8.86
N ALA A 632 0.24 -3.54 -9.75
CA ALA A 632 0.34 -2.86 -11.05
C ALA A 632 0.29 -1.31 -11.10
N THR A 633 -0.29 -0.60 -10.11
CA THR A 633 -0.64 0.82 -10.24
C THR A 633 0.46 1.79 -9.81
N MET A 634 0.41 3.01 -10.36
CA MET A 634 1.26 4.13 -9.94
C MET A 634 1.04 4.50 -8.47
N HIS A 635 -0.21 4.42 -7.98
CA HIS A 635 -0.56 4.76 -6.60
C HIS A 635 -0.12 3.67 -5.62
N GLY A 636 -0.21 2.39 -6.00
CA GLY A 636 0.26 1.27 -5.19
C GLY A 636 1.77 1.27 -5.00
N ALA A 637 2.51 1.58 -6.07
CA ALA A 637 3.93 1.88 -6.00
C ALA A 637 4.21 3.05 -5.04
N PHE A 638 3.52 4.19 -5.19
CA PHE A 638 3.67 5.35 -4.30
C PHE A 638 3.44 4.99 -2.82
N LEU A 639 2.35 4.30 -2.50
CA LEU A 639 2.00 3.85 -1.15
C LEU A 639 3.05 2.90 -0.56
N SER A 640 3.55 1.93 -1.33
CA SER A 640 4.58 1.00 -0.86
C SER A 640 5.88 1.70 -0.41
N GLY A 641 6.23 2.84 -1.03
CA GLY A 641 7.37 3.65 -0.58
C GLY A 641 7.12 4.40 0.73
N LEU A 642 5.87 4.82 1.00
CA LEU A 642 5.51 5.40 2.30
C LEU A 642 5.60 4.32 3.41
N ARG A 643 5.04 3.13 3.13
CA ARG A 643 5.08 1.96 4.01
C ARG A 643 6.52 1.57 4.36
N GLU A 644 7.43 1.48 3.38
CA GLU A 644 8.82 1.16 3.67
C GLU A 644 9.57 2.27 4.42
N ALA A 645 9.27 3.55 4.19
CA ALA A 645 9.82 4.61 5.03
C ALA A 645 9.42 4.46 6.52
N ALA A 646 8.16 4.06 6.78
CA ALA A 646 7.66 3.76 8.13
C ALA A 646 8.32 2.51 8.75
N ASN A 647 8.46 1.42 7.97
CA ASN A 647 9.21 0.24 8.40
C ASN A 647 10.67 0.57 8.72
N MET A 648 11.35 1.35 7.88
CA MET A 648 12.75 1.72 8.05
C MET A 648 12.99 2.57 9.30
N ILE A 649 12.10 3.52 9.64
CA ILE A 649 12.21 4.24 10.92
C ILE A 649 11.94 3.34 12.12
N ARG A 650 10.96 2.42 12.04
CA ARG A 650 10.69 1.42 13.09
C ARG A 650 11.94 0.56 13.36
N TYR A 651 12.53 -0.05 12.33
CA TYR A 651 13.74 -0.86 12.44
C TYR A 651 14.97 -0.08 12.92
N ALA A 652 15.18 1.15 12.40
CA ALA A 652 16.27 2.01 12.87
C ALA A 652 16.11 2.38 14.36
N GLY A 653 14.87 2.67 14.80
CA GLY A 653 14.54 2.90 16.22
C GLY A 653 14.81 1.67 17.09
N THR A 654 14.38 0.48 16.65
CA THR A 654 14.67 -0.78 17.37
C THR A 654 16.17 -1.04 17.49
N ARG A 655 16.95 -0.88 16.42
CA ARG A 655 18.42 -1.05 16.47
C ARG A 655 19.10 0.01 17.33
N ALA A 656 18.68 1.28 17.25
CA ALA A 656 19.20 2.34 18.13
C ALA A 656 18.91 2.05 19.61
N SER A 657 17.74 1.50 19.95
CA SER A 657 17.41 1.07 21.31
C SER A 657 18.22 -0.15 21.76
N ARG A 658 18.39 -1.19 20.92
CA ARG A 658 19.31 -2.31 21.20
C ARG A 658 20.74 -1.81 21.45
N MET A 659 21.22 -0.87 20.62
CA MET A 659 22.54 -0.24 20.81
C MET A 659 22.63 0.63 22.07
N LYS A 660 21.58 1.37 22.44
CA LYS A 660 21.54 2.13 23.71
C LYS A 660 21.63 1.21 24.92
N VAL A 661 20.87 0.12 24.95
CA VAL A 661 20.96 -0.91 26.02
C VAL A 661 22.37 -1.48 26.13
N ASN A 662 23.05 -1.73 25.00
CA ASN A 662 24.44 -2.18 24.99
C ASN A 662 25.47 -1.09 25.33
N ARG A 663 25.17 0.19 25.06
CA ARG A 663 26.05 1.36 25.32
C ARG A 663 25.87 1.98 26.70
N THR A 664 24.78 1.68 27.41
CA THR A 664 24.76 1.73 28.87
C THR A 664 25.41 0.46 29.40
N PRO A 665 26.71 0.46 29.80
CA PRO A 665 27.19 -0.59 30.67
C PRO A 665 26.41 -0.47 31.98
N SER A 666 25.40 -1.32 32.16
CA SER A 666 24.94 -1.63 33.50
C SER A 666 26.18 -2.05 34.29
N LYS A 667 26.30 -1.61 35.56
CA LYS A 667 27.45 -2.02 36.41
C LYS A 667 27.52 -3.55 36.57
N ASN A 668 26.45 -4.24 36.18
CA ASN A 668 26.35 -5.70 36.16
C ASN A 668 27.12 -6.35 35.00
N THR A 669 27.41 -5.71 33.87
CA THR A 669 27.98 -6.44 32.70
C THR A 669 29.45 -6.83 32.91
N HIS A 670 30.30 -5.91 33.39
CA HIS A 670 31.67 -6.25 33.82
C HIS A 670 31.64 -7.16 35.06
N THR A 671 30.70 -6.94 35.97
CA THR A 671 30.53 -7.79 37.16
C THR A 671 30.21 -9.23 36.77
N CYS A 672 29.20 -9.48 35.92
CA CYS A 672 28.80 -10.81 35.47
C CYS A 672 29.85 -11.51 34.59
N ALA A 673 30.85 -10.80 34.07
CA ALA A 673 32.03 -11.41 33.46
C ALA A 673 32.96 -12.02 34.54
N SER A 674 33.31 -11.26 35.60
CA SER A 674 34.09 -11.81 36.72
C SER A 674 33.29 -12.81 37.55
N LEU A 675 31.98 -12.62 37.72
CA LEU A 675 31.12 -13.59 38.41
C LEU A 675 31.16 -14.96 37.74
N LEU A 676 31.07 -15.02 36.40
CA LEU A 676 31.09 -16.31 35.69
C LEU A 676 32.47 -16.97 35.79
N ALA A 677 33.55 -16.19 35.70
CA ALA A 677 34.91 -16.70 35.91
C ALA A 677 35.09 -17.26 37.35
N ASP A 678 34.59 -16.56 38.37
CA ASP A 678 34.60 -17.01 39.76
C ASP A 678 33.76 -18.29 39.97
N LEU A 679 32.56 -18.36 39.39
CA LEU A 679 31.69 -19.54 39.47
C LEU A 679 32.34 -20.78 38.83
N PHE A 680 33.08 -20.61 37.73
CA PHE A 680 33.84 -21.68 37.07
C PHE A 680 35.22 -21.97 37.69
N ARG A 681 35.58 -21.38 38.85
CA ARG A 681 36.65 -21.90 39.71
C ARG A 681 36.22 -23.17 40.45
N GLU A 682 34.92 -23.31 40.72
CA GLU A 682 34.30 -24.45 41.41
C GLU A 682 33.09 -24.94 40.59
N PRO A 683 33.29 -25.63 39.46
CA PRO A 683 32.18 -26.19 38.69
C PRO A 683 31.39 -27.24 39.50
N ASP A 684 30.08 -27.34 39.26
CA ASP A 684 29.23 -28.38 39.87
C ASP A 684 29.56 -29.78 39.33
N ILE A 685 30.00 -29.87 38.06
CA ILE A 685 30.56 -31.08 37.43
C ILE A 685 31.65 -30.65 36.44
N GLU A 686 32.76 -31.40 36.36
CA GLU A 686 33.80 -31.23 35.34
C GLU A 686 34.20 -32.59 34.74
N PHE A 687 34.44 -32.64 33.43
CA PHE A 687 34.85 -33.83 32.69
C PHE A 687 35.56 -33.44 31.39
N GLY A 688 36.84 -33.81 31.26
CA GLY A 688 37.67 -33.39 30.12
C GLY A 688 37.72 -31.87 30.01
N SER A 689 37.51 -31.33 28.82
CA SER A 689 37.46 -29.89 28.52
C SER A 689 36.16 -29.19 28.96
N PHE A 690 35.21 -29.92 29.54
CA PHE A 690 33.85 -29.44 29.85
C PHE A 690 33.65 -29.21 31.37
N SER A 691 33.26 -27.99 31.75
CA SER A 691 32.87 -27.64 33.13
C SER A 691 31.44 -27.09 33.15
N VAL A 692 30.61 -27.54 34.08
CA VAL A 692 29.19 -27.17 34.19
C VAL A 692 28.90 -26.52 35.55
N ILE A 693 28.04 -25.50 35.58
CA ILE A 693 27.41 -24.96 36.80
C ILE A 693 25.88 -24.99 36.70
N PHE A 694 25.20 -25.24 37.83
CA PHE A 694 23.75 -25.37 37.90
C PHE A 694 23.09 -24.23 38.70
N GLY A 695 21.93 -23.75 38.25
CA GLY A 695 21.02 -22.97 39.11
C GLY A 695 20.35 -23.86 40.17
N ARG A 696 20.34 -23.45 41.44
CA ARG A 696 19.74 -24.23 42.55
C ARG A 696 18.69 -23.46 43.34
N LYS A 697 17.46 -23.51 42.83
CA LYS A 697 16.27 -23.55 43.70
C LYS A 697 15.14 -24.48 43.27
N ASN A 698 15.48 -25.60 42.63
CA ASN A 698 14.62 -26.80 42.58
C ASN A 698 15.46 -28.07 42.29
N PRO A 699 14.95 -29.28 42.63
CA PRO A 699 15.60 -30.55 42.26
C PRO A 699 15.39 -30.95 40.79
N ASP A 700 14.54 -30.23 40.06
CA ASP A 700 14.14 -30.49 38.67
C ASP A 700 15.32 -30.77 37.73
N LEU A 701 15.15 -31.74 36.84
CA LEU A 701 16.11 -32.11 35.79
C LEU A 701 16.04 -31.15 34.59
N LYS A 702 14.94 -30.41 34.43
CA LYS A 702 14.77 -29.37 33.41
C LYS A 702 15.42 -28.03 33.76
N SER A 703 15.99 -27.88 34.96
CA SER A 703 16.65 -26.63 35.39
C SER A 703 17.82 -26.26 34.46
N THR A 704 17.90 -25.00 34.03
CA THR A 704 18.99 -24.51 33.18
C THR A 704 20.35 -24.59 33.88
N ALA A 705 21.35 -25.04 33.13
CA ALA A 705 22.77 -25.07 33.49
C ALA A 705 23.56 -24.18 32.53
N ILE A 706 24.74 -23.72 32.96
CA ILE A 706 25.72 -23.08 32.08
C ILE A 706 26.87 -24.06 31.87
N LEU A 707 27.12 -24.42 30.62
CA LEU A 707 28.30 -25.18 30.21
C LEU A 707 29.40 -24.19 29.78
N LYS A 708 30.65 -24.46 30.18
CA LYS A 708 31.89 -23.90 29.65
C LYS A 708 32.66 -25.04 28.96
N VAL A 709 33.16 -24.81 27.76
CA VAL A 709 34.17 -25.65 27.11
C VAL A 709 35.48 -24.87 27.04
N THR A 710 36.59 -25.52 27.38
CA THR A 710 37.93 -24.91 27.42
C THR A 710 38.83 -25.58 26.38
N PHE A 711 39.20 -24.85 25.33
CA PHE A 711 40.19 -25.32 24.37
C PHE A 711 41.60 -24.97 24.84
N ASN A 712 42.41 -26.00 25.06
CA ASN A 712 43.85 -25.93 25.32
C ASN A 712 44.59 -26.56 24.13
N GLU A 713 45.79 -26.10 23.82
CA GLU A 713 46.61 -26.74 22.78
C GLU A 713 46.97 -28.20 23.15
N PRO A 714 47.06 -29.10 22.15
CA PRO A 714 47.58 -30.45 22.37
C PRO A 714 49.07 -30.38 22.71
N ARG A 715 49.46 -30.93 23.87
CA ARG A 715 50.88 -31.12 24.20
C ARG A 715 51.53 -32.02 23.14
N LYS A 716 52.53 -31.47 22.43
CA LYS A 716 53.34 -32.21 21.43
C LYS A 716 53.83 -33.54 22.01
N LYS A 717 53.40 -34.64 21.40
CA LYS A 717 54.13 -35.92 21.44
C LYS A 717 54.97 -36.04 20.17
N SER A 718 56.15 -36.64 20.31
CA SER A 718 57.17 -36.77 19.28
C SER A 718 57.06 -38.10 18.54
N GLN A 719 57.06 -38.02 17.19
CA GLN A 719 57.23 -39.15 16.25
C GLN A 719 56.07 -40.21 16.31
N GLU A 720 55.77 -40.98 15.26
CA GLU A 720 56.51 -41.32 14.04
C GLU A 720 55.55 -41.71 12.88
N GLY A 721 56.02 -41.69 11.62
CA GLY A 721 55.54 -42.63 10.57
C GLY A 721 54.31 -42.30 9.70
N SER A 722 54.58 -41.86 8.46
CA SER A 722 53.81 -42.15 7.21
C SER A 722 52.47 -41.42 6.91
N ARG A 723 52.04 -41.57 5.64
CA ARG A 723 50.98 -40.87 4.86
C ARG A 723 50.64 -41.75 3.64
N PRO A 724 49.56 -41.48 2.86
CA PRO A 724 48.32 -40.73 3.16
C PRO A 724 47.05 -41.54 2.81
N ASP A 725 45.86 -40.98 3.03
CA ASP A 725 44.84 -40.96 1.98
C ASP A 725 43.85 -39.79 2.14
N GLN A 726 42.99 -39.55 1.13
CA GLN A 726 42.30 -38.27 0.90
C GLN A 726 40.93 -38.10 1.59
N GLN A 727 40.69 -36.95 2.22
CA GLN A 727 39.34 -36.35 2.33
C GLN A 727 39.37 -34.81 2.52
N HIS A 728 38.18 -34.20 2.65
CA HIS A 728 37.92 -32.83 2.19
C HIS A 728 38.35 -31.65 3.08
N SER A 729 38.43 -30.50 2.40
CA SER A 729 38.65 -29.14 2.88
C SER A 729 38.09 -28.77 4.25
N ASN A 730 38.98 -28.35 5.16
CA ASN A 730 38.74 -27.29 6.16
C ASN A 730 40.03 -26.75 6.81
N GLU A 731 41.17 -27.46 6.70
CA GLU A 731 42.45 -27.06 7.31
C GLU A 731 42.89 -25.62 7.04
N LEU A 732 42.69 -25.10 5.81
CA LEU A 732 43.24 -23.79 5.43
C LEU A 732 42.67 -22.65 6.29
N LEU A 733 41.38 -22.70 6.62
CA LEU A 733 40.73 -21.74 7.52
C LEU A 733 41.26 -21.89 8.95
N PHE A 734 41.51 -23.12 9.38
CA PHE A 734 42.03 -23.44 10.72
C PHE A 734 43.47 -22.94 10.90
N GLN A 735 44.33 -23.15 9.90
CA GLN A 735 45.72 -22.68 9.90
C GLN A 735 45.83 -21.14 9.81
N GLN A 736 44.94 -20.50 9.03
CA GLN A 736 44.85 -19.03 8.98
C GLN A 736 44.35 -18.42 10.30
N LEU A 737 43.48 -19.11 11.04
CA LEU A 737 43.08 -18.71 12.39
C LEU A 737 44.20 -18.95 13.42
N GLN A 738 44.96 -20.05 13.32
CA GLN A 738 46.05 -20.35 14.24
C GLN A 738 47.22 -19.36 14.14
N SER A 739 47.62 -18.94 12.94
CA SER A 739 48.79 -18.04 12.77
C SER A 739 48.56 -16.66 13.40
N HIS A 740 47.31 -16.20 13.47
CA HIS A 740 46.95 -14.84 13.88
C HIS A 740 46.76 -14.63 15.40
N PHE A 741 46.72 -15.69 16.20
CA PHE A 741 46.33 -15.68 17.62
C PHE A 741 47.42 -16.16 18.60
N ASN A 742 48.70 -16.20 18.18
CA ASN A 742 49.83 -16.73 18.95
C ASN A 742 50.29 -15.88 20.18
N GLN A 743 49.37 -15.23 20.89
CA GLN A 743 49.64 -14.56 22.18
C GLN A 743 48.56 -14.88 23.24
N GLN A 744 48.75 -16.05 23.88
CA GLN A 744 48.35 -16.39 25.26
C GLN A 744 46.92 -16.00 25.73
N GLN A 745 45.96 -16.94 25.66
CA GLN A 745 45.07 -17.36 26.77
C GLN A 745 44.27 -18.61 26.34
N PRO A 746 43.81 -19.48 27.26
CA PRO A 746 42.92 -20.60 26.91
C PRO A 746 41.56 -20.09 26.40
N VAL A 747 41.04 -20.68 25.33
CA VAL A 747 39.80 -20.20 24.71
C VAL A 747 38.60 -20.84 25.40
N HIS A 748 37.78 -20.01 26.05
CA HIS A 748 36.54 -20.42 26.71
C HIS A 748 35.30 -20.04 25.90
N VAL A 749 34.53 -21.05 25.48
CA VAL A 749 33.18 -20.90 24.90
C VAL A 749 32.14 -21.47 25.83
N TYR A 750 30.89 -21.05 25.67
CA TYR A 750 29.81 -21.35 26.61
C TYR A 750 28.51 -21.69 25.87
N THR A 751 27.59 -22.36 26.55
CA THR A 751 26.19 -22.46 26.11
C THR A 751 25.24 -22.71 27.29
N LEU A 752 23.94 -22.60 27.05
CA LEU A 752 22.89 -22.95 28.00
C LEU A 752 22.23 -24.27 27.60
N LEU A 753 22.07 -25.17 28.55
CA LEU A 753 21.43 -26.48 28.35
C LEU A 753 20.74 -26.94 29.65
N SER A 754 19.89 -27.96 29.59
CA SER A 754 19.24 -28.49 30.80
C SER A 754 20.20 -29.30 31.66
N LYS A 755 19.92 -29.38 32.96
CA LYS A 755 20.65 -30.24 33.90
C LYS A 755 20.61 -31.72 33.50
N GLN A 756 19.54 -32.18 32.88
CA GLN A 756 19.50 -33.51 32.25
C GLN A 756 20.52 -33.64 31.11
N GLN A 757 20.53 -32.70 30.16
CA GLN A 757 21.47 -32.70 29.03
C GLN A 757 22.93 -32.64 29.50
N ALA A 758 23.23 -31.92 30.59
CA ALA A 758 24.56 -31.88 31.20
C ALA A 758 25.01 -33.26 31.73
N LEU A 759 24.10 -34.01 32.34
CA LEU A 759 24.36 -35.34 32.89
C LEU A 759 24.47 -36.38 31.77
N GLU A 760 23.61 -36.32 30.74
CA GLU A 760 23.73 -37.16 29.55
C GLU A 760 25.08 -36.97 28.84
N LEU A 761 25.50 -35.71 28.64
CA LEU A 761 26.77 -35.36 28.00
C LEU A 761 28.00 -35.93 28.74
N ARG A 762 27.94 -35.98 30.08
CA ARG A 762 29.02 -36.53 30.91
C ARG A 762 29.27 -38.01 30.62
N GLU A 763 28.19 -38.78 30.48
CA GLU A 763 28.24 -40.24 30.28
C GLU A 763 28.54 -40.64 28.83
N VAL A 764 28.65 -39.68 27.91
CA VAL A 764 29.17 -39.92 26.55
C VAL A 764 30.62 -40.43 26.63
N ARG A 765 30.84 -41.60 26.02
CA ARG A 765 32.14 -42.25 25.86
C ARG A 765 32.79 -41.84 24.54
N GLY A 766 34.10 -42.06 24.41
CA GLY A 766 34.87 -41.65 23.22
C GLY A 766 35.57 -40.29 23.33
N GLY A 767 35.71 -39.75 24.55
CA GLY A 767 36.46 -38.52 24.79
C GLY A 767 35.72 -37.24 24.40
N ASP A 768 36.48 -36.15 24.30
CA ASP A 768 35.91 -34.81 24.19
C ASP A 768 35.43 -34.46 22.78
N GLU A 769 35.98 -35.11 21.75
CA GLU A 769 35.51 -35.05 20.36
C GLU A 769 34.09 -35.62 20.23
N MET A 770 33.85 -36.82 20.77
CA MET A 770 32.51 -37.43 20.76
C MET A 770 31.49 -36.63 21.60
N ARG A 771 31.94 -35.92 22.66
CA ARG A 771 31.11 -34.97 23.42
C ARG A 771 30.80 -33.71 22.64
N MET A 772 31.76 -33.18 21.88
CA MET A 772 31.55 -32.05 20.99
C MET A 772 30.53 -32.39 19.90
N ASN A 773 30.66 -33.56 19.27
CA ASN A 773 29.70 -34.04 18.28
C ASN A 773 28.31 -34.30 18.90
N TYR A 774 28.22 -34.79 20.14
CA TYR A 774 26.95 -34.91 20.88
C TYR A 774 26.28 -33.55 21.13
N LEU A 775 27.05 -32.51 21.46
CA LEU A 775 26.55 -31.14 21.64
C LEU A 775 26.03 -30.53 20.33
N CYS A 776 26.85 -30.56 19.28
CA CYS A 776 26.54 -29.91 18.01
C CYS A 776 25.44 -30.66 17.24
N GLU A 777 25.63 -31.96 16.97
CA GLU A 777 24.75 -32.72 16.08
C GLU A 777 23.50 -33.25 16.79
N LYS A 778 23.65 -33.78 18.02
CA LYS A 778 22.53 -34.45 18.71
C LYS A 778 21.71 -33.52 19.61
N LEU A 779 22.35 -32.54 20.27
CA LEU A 779 21.66 -31.54 21.09
C LEU A 779 21.35 -30.25 20.32
N GLY A 780 21.94 -30.01 19.15
CA GLY A 780 21.71 -28.82 18.32
C GLY A 780 22.18 -27.50 18.95
N VAL A 781 23.01 -27.56 20.01
CA VAL A 781 23.37 -26.36 20.78
C VAL A 781 24.58 -25.66 20.19
N LYS A 782 24.46 -24.35 19.95
CA LYS A 782 25.58 -23.52 19.50
C LYS A 782 26.44 -23.12 20.69
N LEU A 783 27.76 -23.31 20.56
CA LEU A 783 28.76 -22.77 21.47
C LEU A 783 29.07 -21.32 21.08
N ILE A 784 29.10 -20.43 22.08
CA ILE A 784 29.24 -18.98 21.88
C ILE A 784 30.19 -18.37 22.91
N GLY A 785 30.94 -17.33 22.50
CA GLY A 785 31.77 -16.56 23.43
C GLY A 785 30.94 -15.85 24.50
N ARG A 786 31.55 -15.47 25.63
CA ARG A 786 30.84 -14.91 26.81
C ARG A 786 29.83 -13.79 26.51
N LYS A 787 30.11 -12.93 25.51
CA LYS A 787 29.23 -11.83 25.11
C LYS A 787 27.93 -12.29 24.42
N GLY A 788 27.89 -13.50 23.86
CA GLY A 788 26.72 -14.06 23.17
C GLY A 788 25.68 -14.70 24.09
N LEU A 789 26.04 -15.07 25.33
CA LEU A 789 25.16 -15.78 26.28
C LEU A 789 23.86 -15.01 26.65
N GLY A 790 23.86 -13.68 26.50
CA GLY A 790 22.67 -12.84 26.64
C GLY A 790 22.08 -12.70 28.06
N PRO A 791 21.00 -11.91 28.20
CA PRO A 791 20.45 -11.52 29.51
C PRO A 791 19.95 -12.70 30.35
N THR A 792 19.46 -13.77 29.72
CA THR A 792 19.00 -14.98 30.40
C THR A 792 20.12 -15.65 31.19
N ALA A 793 21.33 -15.71 30.62
CA ALA A 793 22.49 -16.22 31.32
C ALA A 793 22.98 -15.25 32.40
N ASP A 794 22.97 -13.93 32.16
CA ASP A 794 23.38 -12.94 33.16
C ASP A 794 22.47 -12.98 34.42
N SER A 795 21.17 -13.24 34.25
CA SER A 795 20.22 -13.50 35.34
C SER A 795 20.55 -14.79 36.10
N LEU A 796 20.83 -15.89 35.38
CA LEU A 796 21.22 -17.17 35.97
C LEU A 796 22.55 -17.07 36.76
N ILE A 797 23.54 -16.36 36.23
CA ILE A 797 24.83 -16.06 36.88
C ILE A 797 24.62 -15.33 38.21
N ALA A 798 23.74 -14.33 38.22
CA ALA A 798 23.40 -13.58 39.43
C ALA A 798 22.72 -14.48 40.48
N SER A 799 21.80 -15.36 40.08
CA SER A 799 21.15 -16.32 40.99
C SER A 799 22.16 -17.29 41.60
N ILE A 800 23.00 -17.94 40.77
CA ILE A 800 24.00 -18.92 41.23
C ILE A 800 24.98 -18.27 42.22
N LYS A 801 25.46 -17.03 41.97
CA LYS A 801 26.34 -16.35 42.93
C LYS A 801 25.61 -15.95 44.21
N ALA A 802 24.36 -15.50 44.15
CA ALA A 802 23.56 -15.19 45.34
C ALA A 802 23.29 -16.44 46.21
N GLU A 803 23.09 -17.60 45.56
CA GLU A 803 22.92 -18.90 46.22
C GLU A 803 24.22 -19.36 46.88
N ARG A 804 25.34 -19.42 46.13
CA ARG A 804 26.64 -19.88 46.66
C ARG A 804 27.21 -18.92 47.72
N GLY A 805 26.93 -17.63 47.63
CA GLY A 805 27.33 -16.64 48.63
C GLY A 805 26.64 -16.77 50.00
N GLY A 806 25.59 -17.60 50.12
CA GLY A 806 24.83 -17.77 51.36
C GLY A 806 25.48 -18.69 52.42
N HIS A 807 26.49 -19.48 52.04
CA HIS A 807 27.07 -20.50 52.93
C HIS A 807 28.31 -20.01 53.70
N LYS A 808 28.06 -19.35 54.84
CA LYS A 808 28.99 -19.34 55.98
C LYS A 808 28.31 -19.87 57.24
N THR A 809 28.57 -21.14 57.56
CA THR A 809 28.22 -21.73 58.85
C THR A 809 29.06 -21.09 59.97
N PRO A 810 28.54 -20.95 61.20
CA PRO A 810 29.23 -20.24 62.27
C PRO A 810 30.29 -21.11 62.96
N ALA A 811 31.48 -20.55 63.18
CA ALA A 811 32.48 -21.09 64.09
C ALA A 811 32.49 -20.30 65.41
N THR A 812 32.57 -21.00 66.54
CA THR A 812 32.50 -20.44 67.89
C THR A 812 33.87 -20.09 68.47
N SER A 813 34.07 -18.83 68.87
CA SER A 813 35.15 -18.42 69.79
C SER A 813 34.79 -17.11 70.50
N LEU A 814 35.11 -17.00 71.80
CA LEU A 814 34.80 -15.84 72.64
C LEU A 814 35.79 -14.68 72.40
N GLY A 815 35.35 -13.43 72.61
CA GLY A 815 36.17 -12.22 72.59
C GLY A 815 35.45 -11.03 73.24
N LEU A 816 36.19 -10.08 73.84
CA LEU A 816 35.63 -9.06 74.76
C LEU A 816 35.32 -7.68 74.13
N ARG A 817 34.20 -7.10 74.60
CA ARG A 817 33.89 -5.68 74.89
C ARG A 817 34.65 -4.55 74.16
N SER A 818 33.87 -3.73 73.42
CA SER A 818 33.69 -2.27 73.62
C SER A 818 32.42 -1.84 72.82
N GLY A 819 31.52 -0.94 73.22
CA GLY A 819 31.72 0.50 73.48
C GLY A 819 31.74 1.27 72.14
N MET A 820 30.83 2.20 71.79
CA MET A 820 29.77 2.91 72.55
C MET A 820 28.48 3.11 71.69
N SER A 821 27.46 3.76 72.26
CA SER A 821 26.14 3.99 71.64
C SER A 821 26.01 5.31 70.87
N LYS A 822 25.02 5.36 69.97
CA LYS A 822 23.95 6.38 70.00
C LYS A 822 22.65 5.80 69.41
N LEU A 823 21.52 6.40 69.77
CA LEU A 823 20.18 5.77 69.75
C LEU A 823 19.11 6.79 69.30
N GLN A 824 17.92 6.29 68.96
CA GLN A 824 16.63 6.98 68.76
C GLN A 824 16.36 7.43 67.30
N LYS A 825 15.15 7.27 66.75
CA LYS A 825 13.90 6.57 67.17
C LYS A 825 13.21 6.05 65.87
N VAL A 826 12.75 4.80 65.79
CA VAL A 826 11.39 4.32 66.17
C VAL A 826 10.29 5.11 65.44
N THR A 827 9.44 4.49 64.61
CA THR A 827 8.33 3.64 65.08
C THR A 827 7.87 2.58 64.06
N LEU A 828 7.64 1.33 64.53
CA LEU A 828 6.94 0.28 63.78
C LEU A 828 5.42 0.47 63.83
N LYS A 829 4.70 0.05 62.77
CA LYS A 829 3.44 -0.71 62.94
C LYS A 829 3.36 -1.86 61.94
N ARG A 830 2.84 -2.99 62.41
CA ARG A 830 2.90 -4.31 61.75
C ARG A 830 1.63 -5.08 62.11
N LYS A 831 0.77 -5.41 61.12
CA LYS A 831 -0.30 -6.45 61.09
C LYS A 831 -1.33 -6.11 59.99
N LEU A 832 -2.25 -6.97 59.54
CA LEU A 832 -2.27 -8.43 59.29
C LEU A 832 -3.68 -8.80 58.78
N VAL A 833 -3.80 -9.24 57.52
CA VAL A 833 -5.04 -9.84 56.95
C VAL A 833 -4.58 -10.99 56.04
N ARG A 834 -4.56 -12.22 56.55
CA ARG A 834 -5.60 -13.27 56.39
C ARG A 834 -5.84 -13.71 54.93
N ARG A 835 -5.47 -14.97 54.65
CA ARG A 835 -6.00 -15.75 53.51
C ARG A 835 -7.52 -15.85 53.62
N ALA A 836 -8.23 -15.65 52.50
CA ALA A 836 -9.54 -16.25 52.28
C ALA A 836 -9.37 -17.48 51.39
N LYS A 837 -10.11 -18.55 51.66
CA LYS A 837 -10.07 -19.83 50.91
C LYS A 837 -11.50 -20.16 50.50
N ILE A 838 -11.85 -19.91 49.24
CA ILE A 838 -13.16 -20.29 48.68
C ILE A 838 -13.00 -21.64 47.97
N VAL A 839 -13.99 -22.51 48.18
CA VAL A 839 -14.07 -23.87 47.64
C VAL A 839 -15.17 -23.92 46.59
N ARG A 840 -14.90 -24.57 45.46
CA ARG A 840 -15.93 -25.26 44.66
C ARG A 840 -15.43 -26.67 44.31
N SER A 841 -16.38 -27.57 44.07
CA SER A 841 -16.20 -29.01 44.26
C SER A 841 -16.21 -29.82 42.96
N SER A 842 -15.53 -30.96 42.98
CA SER A 842 -15.85 -32.14 42.16
C SER A 842 -17.33 -32.55 42.37
N ASN A 843 -18.03 -33.22 41.45
CA ASN A 843 -17.74 -34.44 40.68
C ASN A 843 -18.65 -34.47 39.41
N LYS A 844 -18.56 -35.37 38.41
CA LYS A 844 -18.21 -36.82 38.40
C LYS A 844 -17.46 -37.26 37.12
N TYR A 845 -16.74 -38.40 37.21
CA TYR A 845 -16.33 -39.31 36.12
C TYR A 845 -17.20 -40.60 36.14
N VAL A 846 -17.16 -41.63 35.29
CA VAL A 846 -16.40 -42.08 34.06
C VAL A 846 -17.44 -42.87 33.18
N PRO A 847 -17.20 -43.84 32.23
CA PRO A 847 -15.99 -44.36 31.54
C PRO A 847 -16.08 -44.50 29.99
N PRO A 848 -14.95 -44.75 29.29
CA PRO A 848 -14.88 -45.51 28.02
C PRO A 848 -14.26 -46.91 28.20
N LEU A 849 -14.50 -47.85 27.26
CA LEU A 849 -13.99 -49.24 27.33
C LEU A 849 -13.67 -49.88 25.95
N LYS A 850 -12.37 -50.17 25.71
CA LYS A 850 -11.79 -51.34 24.98
C LYS A 850 -12.21 -51.58 23.49
N LEU A 851 -11.55 -52.42 22.67
CA LEU A 851 -10.69 -53.60 22.92
C LEU A 851 -9.64 -53.88 21.79
N SER A 852 -8.49 -54.45 22.18
CA SER A 852 -7.58 -55.38 21.45
C SER A 852 -6.98 -55.11 20.06
N MET A 853 -5.67 -55.38 19.95
CA MET A 853 -4.96 -55.84 18.73
C MET A 853 -4.87 -57.38 18.68
N VAL A 854 -4.62 -57.97 17.50
CA VAL A 854 -3.83 -59.22 17.24
C VAL A 854 -3.82 -59.43 15.69
N ASN A 855 -2.68 -59.23 15.00
CA ASN A 855 -1.63 -60.22 14.59
C ASN A 855 -2.03 -61.00 13.30
N VAL A 856 -1.22 -61.12 12.22
CA VAL A 856 -0.11 -62.11 12.05
C VAL A 856 0.61 -61.96 10.67
N LYS A 857 1.96 -61.93 10.64
CA LYS A 857 2.97 -62.46 9.66
C LYS A 857 2.94 -62.15 8.11
N VAL A 858 4.08 -61.70 7.52
CA VAL A 858 5.05 -62.43 6.60
C VAL A 858 4.70 -62.31 5.09
N SER A 859 5.61 -62.22 4.10
CA SER A 859 7.06 -62.52 3.99
C SER A 859 7.84 -61.46 3.18
N GLU A 860 9.18 -61.56 3.17
CA GLU A 860 10.06 -60.99 2.14
C GLU A 860 10.05 -61.87 0.87
N GLU A 861 10.33 -61.30 -0.31
CA GLU A 861 11.31 -61.88 -1.26
C GLU A 861 11.82 -60.85 -2.29
N ILE A 862 12.92 -61.19 -2.97
CA ILE A 862 13.72 -60.28 -3.82
C ILE A 862 13.76 -60.81 -5.26
N GLN A 863 13.60 -59.93 -6.26
CA GLN A 863 14.25 -60.17 -7.55
C GLN A 863 14.55 -58.87 -8.34
N THR A 864 15.74 -58.84 -8.94
CA THR A 864 16.27 -57.71 -9.73
C THR A 864 16.51 -58.14 -11.17
N THR A 865 16.04 -57.34 -12.13
CA THR A 865 16.55 -57.38 -13.52
C THR A 865 16.52 -55.98 -14.12
N ASN A 866 17.66 -55.53 -14.64
CA ASN A 866 17.74 -54.32 -15.47
C ASN A 866 17.16 -54.59 -16.87
N HIS A 867 16.49 -53.61 -17.47
CA HIS A 867 16.63 -53.27 -18.89
C HIS A 867 16.12 -51.84 -19.13
N ALA A 868 16.65 -51.17 -20.15
CA ALA A 868 16.30 -49.81 -20.55
C ALA A 868 15.73 -49.80 -21.99
N PRO A 869 15.31 -48.65 -22.53
CA PRO A 869 13.90 -48.27 -22.68
C PRO A 869 13.35 -48.50 -24.11
N PRO A 870 12.06 -48.19 -24.32
CA PRO A 870 11.69 -47.39 -25.48
C PRO A 870 10.86 -46.14 -25.12
N GLU A 871 10.78 -45.22 -26.07
CA GLU A 871 10.03 -43.96 -25.98
C GLU A 871 8.51 -44.19 -26.12
N MET A 872 7.68 -43.33 -25.51
CA MET A 872 6.26 -43.24 -25.83
C MET A 872 5.69 -41.83 -25.65
N ASN A 873 4.88 -41.39 -26.61
CA ASN A 873 4.31 -40.03 -26.67
C ASN A 873 3.25 -39.80 -25.60
N SER A 874 3.36 -38.70 -24.84
CA SER A 874 2.43 -38.34 -23.77
C SER A 874 1.31 -37.39 -24.22
N THR A 875 0.48 -37.81 -25.19
CA THR A 875 -0.72 -37.08 -25.65
C THR A 875 -1.99 -37.87 -25.34
N GLY A 876 -2.31 -38.03 -24.04
CA GLY A 876 -3.49 -38.80 -23.62
C GLY A 876 -3.96 -38.62 -22.17
N CYS A 877 -3.40 -37.66 -21.42
CA CYS A 877 -3.80 -37.39 -20.03
C CYS A 877 -4.70 -36.14 -19.87
N VAL A 878 -4.66 -35.22 -20.84
CA VAL A 878 -5.45 -33.96 -20.78
C VAL A 878 -6.90 -34.20 -21.19
N ASP A 879 -7.14 -34.92 -22.29
CA ASP A 879 -8.49 -35.12 -22.85
C ASP A 879 -9.41 -35.89 -21.88
N ASN A 880 -8.85 -36.86 -21.14
CA ASN A 880 -9.58 -37.67 -20.16
C ASN A 880 -9.92 -36.87 -18.88
N PHE A 881 -9.25 -35.74 -18.62
CA PHE A 881 -9.65 -34.78 -17.59
C PHE A 881 -10.77 -33.86 -18.12
N MET A 882 -10.55 -33.24 -19.29
CA MET A 882 -11.54 -32.34 -19.92
C MET A 882 -12.88 -33.03 -20.15
N TYR A 883 -12.90 -34.25 -20.71
CA TYR A 883 -14.12 -35.02 -20.98
C TYR A 883 -14.92 -35.33 -19.70
N LYS A 884 -14.24 -35.60 -18.58
CA LYS A 884 -14.88 -35.79 -17.28
C LYS A 884 -15.41 -34.48 -16.70
N LEU A 885 -14.71 -33.36 -16.92
CA LEU A 885 -15.14 -32.03 -16.53
C LEU A 885 -16.41 -31.61 -17.28
N THR A 886 -16.48 -31.83 -18.59
CA THR A 886 -17.68 -31.57 -19.42
C THR A 886 -18.90 -32.37 -18.94
N ILE A 887 -18.73 -33.66 -18.61
CA ILE A 887 -19.80 -34.50 -18.05
C ILE A 887 -20.25 -33.98 -16.67
N TRP A 888 -19.32 -33.54 -15.82
CA TRP A 888 -19.65 -32.92 -14.53
C TRP A 888 -20.45 -31.63 -14.69
N PHE A 889 -20.09 -30.79 -15.66
CA PHE A 889 -20.83 -29.57 -15.99
C PHE A 889 -22.26 -29.84 -16.48
N GLN A 890 -22.46 -30.85 -17.36
CA GLN A 890 -23.79 -31.20 -17.86
C GLN A 890 -24.73 -31.65 -16.73
N ILE A 891 -24.23 -32.35 -15.71
CA ILE A 891 -25.03 -32.85 -14.58
C ILE A 891 -25.48 -31.72 -13.64
N LEU A 892 -24.70 -30.64 -13.50
CA LEU A 892 -25.00 -29.57 -12.53
C LEU A 892 -26.13 -28.61 -12.97
N PHE A 893 -26.44 -28.53 -14.27
CA PHE A 893 -27.27 -27.47 -14.84
C PHE A 893 -28.79 -27.77 -14.94
N SER A 894 -29.25 -28.97 -14.55
CA SER A 894 -30.66 -29.38 -14.77
C SER A 894 -31.68 -28.95 -13.70
N ILE A 895 -31.32 -28.11 -12.70
CA ILE A 895 -32.17 -27.85 -11.52
C ILE A 895 -32.43 -26.36 -11.26
N THR A 896 -33.58 -25.88 -11.77
CA THR A 896 -34.37 -24.68 -11.36
C THR A 896 -33.74 -23.27 -11.38
N PRO A 897 -34.43 -22.26 -11.98
CA PRO A 897 -34.06 -20.85 -11.88
C PRO A 897 -34.89 -20.08 -10.83
N LEU A 898 -34.27 -19.25 -9.99
CA LEU A 898 -34.85 -18.01 -9.44
C LEU A 898 -33.88 -17.18 -8.57
N GLY A 899 -33.70 -15.90 -8.91
CA GLY A 899 -33.54 -14.79 -7.96
C GLY A 899 -32.26 -14.65 -7.13
N ALA A 900 -31.25 -13.96 -7.68
CA ALA A 900 -30.23 -13.25 -6.90
C ALA A 900 -29.80 -11.94 -7.61
N ARG A 901 -29.56 -10.86 -6.85
CA ARG A 901 -28.99 -9.59 -7.33
C ARG A 901 -27.84 -9.19 -6.39
N GLN A 902 -26.59 -9.18 -6.88
CA GLN A 902 -25.55 -8.20 -6.52
C GLN A 902 -24.20 -8.49 -7.20
N MET A 903 -23.39 -7.43 -7.34
CA MET A 903 -21.95 -7.38 -7.64
C MET A 903 -21.45 -8.03 -8.95
N SER A 904 -21.14 -7.16 -9.92
CA SER A 904 -20.08 -7.33 -10.93
C SER A 904 -19.70 -5.91 -11.38
N THR A 905 -18.41 -5.55 -11.37
CA THR A 905 -17.96 -4.14 -11.57
C THR A 905 -16.62 -4.12 -12.30
N TYR A 906 -16.63 -4.17 -13.64
CA TYR A 906 -15.41 -4.30 -14.45
C TYR A 906 -15.23 -3.24 -15.54
N PHE A 907 -14.09 -2.56 -15.50
CA PHE A 907 -13.35 -1.87 -16.58
C PHE A 907 -14.10 -0.98 -17.59
N LEU A 908 -14.03 0.33 -17.32
CA LEU A 908 -13.97 1.45 -18.29
C LEU A 908 -15.12 1.65 -19.30
N TYR A 909 -16.12 0.77 -19.36
CA TYR A 909 -17.42 1.04 -19.98
C TYR A 909 -18.46 1.26 -18.87
N ARG A 910 -18.96 2.51 -18.76
CA ARG A 910 -20.05 2.98 -17.88
C ARG A 910 -20.08 2.47 -16.42
N PHE A 911 -19.71 3.33 -15.46
CA PHE A 911 -20.14 3.17 -14.06
C PHE A 911 -20.82 4.40 -13.47
N ASP A 912 -22.14 4.31 -13.31
CA ASP A 912 -22.89 4.95 -12.22
C ASP A 912 -24.09 4.07 -11.82
N ILE A 913 -24.04 3.51 -10.61
CA ILE A 913 -25.25 3.14 -9.86
C ILE A 913 -25.08 3.68 -8.43
N SER A 914 -25.53 4.91 -8.23
CA SER A 914 -25.81 5.47 -6.90
C SER A 914 -26.76 4.57 -6.11
N ILE A 915 -26.27 3.86 -5.07
CA ILE A 915 -27.09 3.01 -4.19
C ILE A 915 -27.64 3.81 -3.01
N PRO A 916 -28.96 4.05 -2.90
CA PRO A 916 -29.54 4.69 -1.72
C PRO A 916 -29.62 3.70 -0.55
N VAL A 917 -28.82 3.95 0.49
CA VAL A 917 -28.76 3.13 1.72
C VAL A 917 -30.07 3.24 2.52
N LYS A 918 -30.99 2.30 2.33
CA LYS A 918 -32.27 2.21 3.07
C LYS A 918 -32.12 1.45 4.39
N TRP A 919 -31.72 2.15 5.45
CA TRP A 919 -31.94 1.66 6.82
C TRP A 919 -33.44 1.74 7.18
N ARG A 920 -33.95 0.69 7.84
CA ARG A 920 -35.31 0.67 8.39
C ARG A 920 -35.33 1.42 9.73
N THR A 921 -36.01 2.55 9.80
CA THR A 921 -36.42 3.19 11.06
C THR A 921 -37.95 3.14 11.20
N HIS A 922 -38.44 2.90 12.42
CA HIS A 922 -39.87 2.80 12.71
C HIS A 922 -40.38 4.08 13.38
N THR A 923 -41.42 4.67 12.77
CA THR A 923 -42.34 5.68 13.34
C THR A 923 -41.76 7.08 13.64
N PRO A 924 -42.61 8.14 13.70
CA PRO A 924 -42.21 9.48 13.26
C PRO A 924 -42.18 10.55 14.37
N LEU A 925 -41.60 11.72 14.05
CA LEU A 925 -41.90 13.00 14.70
C LEU A 925 -42.35 14.06 13.68
N GLN A 926 -43.01 15.12 14.15
CA GLN A 926 -43.67 16.14 13.34
C GLN A 926 -42.88 17.45 13.26
N MET A 927 -43.36 18.35 12.39
CA MET A 927 -42.89 19.74 12.21
C MET A 927 -42.86 20.53 13.52
N LEU A 928 -41.96 21.52 13.59
CA LEU A 928 -42.30 22.83 14.16
C LEU A 928 -41.40 23.93 13.58
N LEU A 929 -42.03 25.01 13.12
CA LEU A 929 -41.40 26.27 12.73
C LEU A 929 -41.58 27.28 13.87
N SER A 930 -40.53 28.03 14.21
CA SER A 930 -40.65 29.24 15.05
C SER A 930 -39.49 30.20 14.79
N VAL A 931 -39.77 31.33 14.16
CA VAL A 931 -38.85 32.48 14.03
C VAL A 931 -39.08 33.44 15.20
N SER A 932 -38.02 34.05 15.75
CA SER A 932 -38.12 35.22 16.64
C SER A 932 -36.82 36.02 16.68
N PHE A 933 -36.90 37.32 16.34
CA PHE A 933 -35.96 38.39 16.66
C PHE A 933 -36.63 39.30 17.71
N PRO A 934 -35.90 39.92 18.67
CA PRO A 934 -35.06 41.13 18.44
C PRO A 934 -33.68 41.04 19.16
N GLY A 935 -32.76 42.03 19.16
CA GLY A 935 -32.70 43.37 18.55
C GLY A 935 -32.17 44.45 19.54
N GLN A 936 -31.55 45.54 19.02
CA GLN A 936 -31.05 46.74 19.76
C GLN A 936 -29.78 46.54 20.65
N HIS A 937 -28.90 47.53 20.94
CA HIS A 937 -28.52 48.82 20.32
C HIS A 937 -27.15 49.33 20.87
N ASN A 938 -26.49 50.24 20.13
CA ASN A 938 -25.47 51.25 20.56
C ASN A 938 -24.08 50.76 21.10
N GLY A 939 -22.98 51.51 20.95
CA GLY A 939 -22.73 52.72 20.13
C GLY A 939 -21.55 53.60 20.62
N GLU A 940 -20.78 54.19 19.68
CA GLU A 940 -19.92 55.40 19.81
C GLU A 940 -18.69 55.40 20.79
N ALA A 941 -17.57 56.13 20.61
CA ALA A 941 -16.96 56.82 19.44
C ALA A 941 -15.46 57.23 19.70
N VAL A 942 -14.65 57.41 18.63
CA VAL A 942 -13.76 58.57 18.23
C VAL A 942 -12.96 59.36 19.34
N PRO A 943 -11.71 59.92 19.17
CA PRO A 943 -10.92 60.31 17.95
C PRO A 943 -9.36 60.07 17.92
N LEU A 944 -8.73 60.32 16.74
CA LEU A 944 -7.43 61.01 16.38
C LEU A 944 -6.11 60.75 17.19
N ASN A 945 -4.86 60.86 16.66
CA ASN A 945 -4.31 61.93 15.79
C ASN A 945 -2.87 61.70 15.18
N HIS A 946 -2.49 62.53 14.18
CA HIS A 946 -1.14 62.99 13.70
C HIS A 946 0.05 62.08 13.22
N HIS A 947 0.20 61.95 11.88
CA HIS A 947 1.18 62.61 10.93
C HIS A 947 2.76 62.61 11.07
N PRO A 948 3.56 62.96 10.00
CA PRO A 948 4.80 62.23 9.62
C PRO A 948 6.06 63.10 9.25
N ARG A 949 7.09 62.50 8.61
CA ARG A 949 8.24 63.04 7.83
C ARG A 949 8.93 61.87 7.06
N SER A 950 9.75 62.00 6.00
CA SER A 950 10.22 63.11 5.13
C SER A 950 10.85 62.59 3.81
N CYS A 951 11.00 63.45 2.79
CA CYS A 951 11.67 63.20 1.46
C CYS A 951 13.18 63.62 1.52
N PRO A 952 14.05 63.67 0.43
CA PRO A 952 13.80 64.26 -0.90
C PRO A 952 14.56 63.76 -2.19
N GLN A 953 14.02 64.16 -3.36
CA GLN A 953 14.65 64.66 -4.64
C GLN A 953 15.75 63.91 -5.44
N ALA A 954 15.54 63.78 -6.77
CA ALA A 954 16.18 64.54 -7.87
C ALA A 954 16.20 63.75 -9.23
N ASP A 955 16.28 64.32 -10.44
CA ASP A 955 15.61 65.49 -11.07
C ASP A 955 15.76 65.40 -12.63
N CYS A 956 15.13 66.31 -13.40
CA CYS A 956 15.22 66.53 -14.87
C CYS A 956 14.66 65.44 -15.83
N GLY A 957 13.91 65.74 -16.90
CA GLY A 957 13.24 67.00 -17.29
C GLY A 957 12.83 67.07 -18.78
N VAL A 958 11.70 67.76 -19.08
CA VAL A 958 11.34 68.48 -20.35
C VAL A 958 11.26 67.61 -21.65
N GLU A 959 10.20 67.62 -22.49
CA GLU A 959 9.52 68.78 -23.10
C GLU A 959 8.03 68.59 -23.55
N LYS A 960 7.34 69.74 -23.67
CA LYS A 960 6.03 70.13 -24.24
C LYS A 960 5.25 69.17 -25.18
N GLY A 961 3.91 69.19 -25.05
CA GLY A 961 2.96 68.75 -26.09
C GLY A 961 1.48 68.95 -25.70
N SER A 962 0.84 70.06 -26.08
CA SER A 962 -0.48 70.47 -25.55
C SER A 962 -1.62 70.56 -26.57
N SER A 963 -2.79 69.97 -26.26
CA SER A 963 -4.17 70.46 -26.54
C SER A 963 -5.20 69.46 -25.95
N GLN A 964 -5.98 69.78 -24.91
CA GLN A 964 -7.11 70.72 -24.78
C GLN A 964 -8.47 70.25 -25.34
N ARG A 965 -9.41 69.97 -24.42
CA ARG A 965 -10.86 70.36 -24.44
C ARG A 965 -11.77 69.75 -25.54
N ARG A 966 -13.10 69.58 -25.35
CA ARG A 966 -13.95 69.61 -24.14
C ARG A 966 -15.25 68.82 -24.36
N ILE A 967 -15.71 68.24 -23.25
CA ILE A 967 -17.09 67.89 -22.88
C ILE A 967 -18.09 69.03 -23.23
N TYR A 968 -19.23 68.75 -23.89
CA TYR A 968 -20.60 68.90 -23.35
C TYR A 968 -21.76 68.84 -24.37
N GLU A 969 -22.72 67.93 -24.11
CA GLU A 969 -24.19 68.01 -24.24
C GLU A 969 -24.71 66.61 -23.77
N ILE A 970 -25.57 66.39 -22.77
CA ILE A 970 -26.68 67.11 -22.11
C ILE A 970 -28.02 67.15 -22.90
N ALA A 971 -28.74 66.03 -22.74
CA ALA A 971 -30.13 65.93 -22.30
C ALA A 971 -31.26 66.68 -23.04
N GLN A 972 -32.03 65.89 -23.81
CA GLN A 972 -33.49 65.98 -23.92
C GLN A 972 -34.06 64.54 -23.87
N LEU A 973 -35.24 64.23 -23.31
CA LEU A 973 -36.16 65.03 -22.50
C LEU A 973 -36.95 64.09 -21.55
N ASN A 974 -37.27 64.53 -20.32
CA ASN A 974 -38.17 63.80 -19.41
C ASN A 974 -39.64 64.21 -19.63
N ARG A 975 -40.57 63.27 -19.89
CA ARG A 975 -42.00 63.42 -19.52
C ARG A 975 -42.89 62.19 -19.71
N ALA A 976 -43.91 62.12 -18.84
CA ALA A 976 -45.20 61.43 -18.96
C ALA A 976 -45.22 59.87 -18.93
N MET A 977 -46.31 59.22 -18.48
CA MET A 977 -47.21 59.48 -17.33
C MET A 977 -48.11 58.24 -17.07
N MET A 978 -48.49 58.00 -15.80
CA MET A 978 -49.61 57.15 -15.33
C MET A 978 -49.66 55.64 -15.70
N GLU A 979 -49.78 54.80 -14.66
CA GLU A 979 -50.71 53.64 -14.51
C GLU A 979 -50.70 52.45 -15.54
N ARG A 980 -50.93 51.18 -15.18
CA ARG A 980 -51.52 50.58 -13.94
C ARG A 980 -51.15 49.08 -13.77
N ARG A 981 -50.73 48.67 -12.55
CA ARG A 981 -50.75 47.30 -11.92
C ARG A 981 -49.95 46.14 -12.59
N CYS A 982 -49.04 45.43 -11.90
CA CYS A 982 -49.15 44.48 -10.74
C CYS A 982 -49.85 43.16 -11.13
N TYR A 983 -49.47 41.95 -10.68
CA TYR A 983 -48.77 41.45 -9.46
C TYR A 983 -47.86 40.23 -9.83
N ASP A 984 -46.84 39.73 -9.10
CA ASP A 984 -45.99 40.21 -7.98
C ASP A 984 -44.71 39.30 -7.91
N VAL A 985 -43.47 39.77 -7.64
CA VAL A 985 -42.79 40.06 -6.34
C VAL A 985 -42.49 38.79 -5.50
N SER A 986 -41.30 38.51 -4.93
CA SER A 986 -39.96 39.18 -4.81
C SER A 986 -38.85 38.09 -4.83
N ALA A 987 -37.53 38.30 -5.07
CA ALA A 987 -36.59 39.43 -4.99
C ALA A 987 -35.90 39.66 -3.62
N GLY A 988 -34.56 39.56 -3.58
CA GLY A 988 -33.70 39.88 -2.42
C GLY A 988 -32.25 39.37 -2.57
N GLN A 989 -31.27 40.28 -2.64
CA GLN A 989 -29.83 39.97 -2.77
C GLN A 989 -29.08 40.16 -1.45
N GLY A 990 -27.91 39.51 -1.30
CA GLY A 990 -26.94 39.76 -0.24
C GLY A 990 -25.69 38.90 -0.43
N GLU A 991 -24.51 39.53 -0.50
CA GLU A 991 -23.22 38.87 -0.79
C GLU A 991 -22.47 38.48 0.50
N ILE A 992 -21.57 37.48 0.43
CA ILE A 992 -20.12 37.57 0.77
C ILE A 992 -19.49 36.15 0.90
N TRP A 993 -18.51 35.89 0.03
CA TRP A 993 -17.33 35.01 0.18
C TRP A 993 -17.40 33.75 1.08
N PHE A 994 -17.43 32.56 0.45
CA PHE A 994 -16.21 31.74 0.28
C PHE A 994 -16.35 30.75 -0.89
#